data_AF-A0A2W5TWJ2-F1
#
_entry.id   AF-A0A2W5TWJ2-F1
#
_cell.length_a   1.000
_cell.length_b   1.000
_cell.length_c   1.000
_cell.angle_alpha   90.00
_cell.angle_beta   90.00
_cell.angle_gamma   90.00
#
_symmetry.space_group_name_H-M   'P 1'
#
loop_
_entity.id
_entity.type
_entity.pdbx_description
1 polymer ?
#
loop_
_entity_poly.entity_id
_entity_poly.type
_entity_poly.pdbx_seq_one_letter_code
_entity_poly.pdbx_strand_id
1 'polypeptide(L)'
;MRLLVVSLMIVLSACASKSGAAKKGKSAATNSAGELQLFADLEDRRSLGDGKLMQAAITSTDPAVRKRALLALGRIQDPHTAGAMIEGLSDPDASVRAEAAFAIGLLGLSWAPLNEEMKSRLGNALLEKEGPESDAATRVAMLEAMGRVATPQLVERLVDRLGGAPDVAGRAALSIGVAAKSKVPVTSRAFPALADLLKKESPATTRYGAAYALMQTKSDAARPLLLGCLTDENSEVRALCAKGLSDTGTDSDAVALRKLIDDPDYRVAVEAARSLARISTRCKSSACVAIGALTDLNLRAERLLRGDTAGGGQPLLALSQAELPPFAKALLSSLRSQLGAGKNNADARVKKDAANLDCRFAAAQDRLSGAMTETVNCGFGVIEEAHRLQLGLHALADSKTRPTDPRKALEQVGSYLLHPDARVKLAAVELLGTVNSQPSMEKLRPLLLSGDLVLATAAATSLSKLGDKTQVTLIRQLGQKVSAQADLAPAIAEALATLDGKEAVGDLEGWLQSPHAAVRQAAAEALSTLKGSAVTAERVEAPASATKFQAPPANAHLIVVTEKGEFEVALYVNEAPRTSGNAFELAKKGFFKNLTFHRVVPDFVVQGGDPRADGNGGPGYTIRCEVNHKPYARNVVGMALSGKDTGGSQFFVTTAAQPHLDGRYTTFGEVIRGQEVVDALLEGDRILEVRATPAPRG
;
A
#
# COMPACT_ATOMS: atom_id res chain seq x y z
N MET A 1 -26.10 -42.28 81.25
CA MET A 1 -24.62 -42.37 81.23
C MET A 1 -24.09 -41.03 80.76
N ARG A 2 -23.72 -40.15 81.70
CA ARG A 2 -22.33 -39.84 82.12
C ARG A 2 -21.51 -39.29 80.93
N LEU A 3 -20.88 -38.11 80.94
CA LEU A 3 -20.54 -37.08 81.96
C LEU A 3 -20.11 -35.85 81.10
N LEU A 4 -20.58 -34.62 81.35
CA LEU A 4 -19.84 -33.48 81.96
C LEU A 4 -18.53 -33.09 81.21
N VAL A 5 -18.24 -31.83 80.82
CA VAL A 5 -18.01 -30.65 81.69
C VAL A 5 -17.90 -29.33 80.85
N VAL A 6 -18.76 -28.35 81.16
CA VAL A 6 -18.52 -26.90 81.47
C VAL A 6 -17.80 -26.02 80.41
N SER A 7 -18.51 -25.11 79.70
CA SER A 7 -18.94 -23.74 80.08
C SER A 7 -17.84 -22.67 80.13
N LEU A 8 -17.95 -21.65 79.27
CA LEU A 8 -17.79 -20.24 79.68
C LEU A 8 -18.57 -19.28 78.77
N MET A 9 -19.22 -18.32 79.42
CA MET A 9 -20.14 -17.28 78.92
C MET A 9 -19.51 -16.23 77.97
N ILE A 10 -20.32 -15.58 77.15
CA ILE A 10 -20.74 -14.15 77.29
C ILE A 10 -21.71 -13.75 76.14
N VAL A 11 -22.74 -12.99 76.52
CA VAL A 11 -23.84 -12.41 75.73
C VAL A 11 -23.43 -11.03 75.19
N LEU A 12 -23.80 -10.67 73.95
CA LEU A 12 -24.45 -9.39 73.57
C LEU A 12 -24.54 -9.14 72.04
N SER A 13 -25.79 -9.10 71.57
CA SER A 13 -26.44 -8.20 70.58
C SER A 13 -25.71 -7.58 69.37
N ALA A 14 -26.32 -7.87 68.21
CA ALA A 14 -26.74 -6.96 67.13
C ALA A 14 -25.69 -6.15 66.32
N CYS A 15 -25.59 -6.45 65.02
CA CYS A 15 -26.02 -5.53 63.95
C CYS A 15 -26.00 -6.21 62.58
N ALA A 16 -27.06 -5.97 61.80
CA ALA A 16 -27.23 -6.47 60.44
C ALA A 16 -26.20 -5.83 59.49
N SER A 17 -25.58 -6.64 58.62
CA SER A 17 -24.91 -6.15 57.42
C SER A 17 -25.51 -6.82 56.18
N LYS A 18 -26.19 -6.01 55.37
CA LYS A 18 -26.73 -6.39 54.07
C LYS A 18 -25.58 -6.68 53.10
N SER A 19 -25.59 -7.86 52.50
CA SER A 19 -24.71 -8.26 51.39
C SER A 19 -25.02 -7.41 50.13
N GLY A 20 -24.12 -6.48 49.79
CA GLY A 20 -24.27 -5.53 48.68
C GLY A 20 -23.15 -5.55 47.63
N ALA A 21 -22.43 -6.66 47.45
CA ALA A 21 -21.22 -6.67 46.61
C ALA A 21 -21.35 -7.34 45.22
N ALA A 22 -22.44 -8.06 44.89
CA ALA A 22 -22.49 -8.87 43.67
C ALA A 22 -23.22 -8.25 42.45
N LYS A 23 -23.88 -7.09 42.58
CA LYS A 23 -24.67 -6.48 41.48
C LYS A 23 -23.99 -5.35 40.68
N LYS A 24 -22.93 -4.70 41.22
CA LYS A 24 -22.25 -3.59 40.52
C LYS A 24 -21.37 -4.04 39.34
N GLY A 25 -20.74 -5.22 39.44
CA GLY A 25 -19.82 -5.72 38.39
C GLY A 25 -20.50 -6.15 37.09
N LYS A 26 -21.71 -6.71 37.14
CA LYS A 26 -22.45 -7.11 35.92
C LYS A 26 -23.03 -5.92 35.17
N SER A 27 -23.55 -4.91 35.86
CA SER A 27 -24.15 -3.71 35.26
C SER A 27 -23.12 -2.82 34.57
N ALA A 28 -21.91 -2.66 35.15
CA ALA A 28 -20.84 -1.89 34.54
C ALA A 28 -20.30 -2.57 33.27
N ALA A 29 -20.07 -3.89 33.30
CA ALA A 29 -19.60 -4.65 32.15
C ALA A 29 -20.60 -4.67 30.98
N THR A 30 -21.91 -4.73 31.26
CA THR A 30 -22.95 -4.61 30.21
C THR A 30 -23.03 -3.20 29.62
N ASN A 31 -22.74 -2.15 30.40
CA ASN A 31 -22.70 -0.78 29.90
C ASN A 31 -21.48 -0.56 28.98
N SER A 32 -20.28 -1.02 29.39
CA SER A 32 -19.07 -0.91 28.56
C SER A 32 -19.23 -1.64 27.22
N ALA A 33 -19.81 -2.84 27.19
CA ALA A 33 -20.03 -3.57 25.93
C ALA A 33 -20.95 -2.81 24.95
N GLY A 34 -22.01 -2.16 25.47
CA GLY A 34 -22.89 -1.31 24.67
C GLY A 34 -22.16 -0.08 24.12
N GLU A 35 -21.29 0.55 24.91
CA GLU A 35 -20.48 1.69 24.49
C GLU A 35 -19.45 1.31 23.42
N LEU A 36 -18.77 0.17 23.55
CA LEU A 36 -17.81 -0.32 22.56
C LEU A 36 -18.49 -0.54 21.19
N GLN A 37 -19.69 -1.11 21.19
CA GLN A 37 -20.47 -1.30 19.96
C GLN A 37 -20.95 0.04 19.39
N LEU A 38 -21.43 0.96 20.23
CA LEU A 38 -21.82 2.30 19.80
C LEU A 38 -20.64 3.02 19.11
N PHE A 39 -19.43 2.92 19.66
CA PHE A 39 -18.25 3.57 19.08
C PHE A 39 -17.84 2.93 17.75
N ALA A 40 -18.05 1.62 17.58
CA ALA A 40 -17.90 0.98 16.28
C ALA A 40 -18.91 1.52 15.24
N ASP A 41 -20.17 1.69 15.63
CA ASP A 41 -21.20 2.24 14.75
C ASP A 41 -20.99 3.73 14.41
N LEU A 42 -20.36 4.49 15.33
CA LEU A 42 -19.94 5.88 15.07
C LEU A 42 -18.73 5.91 14.12
N GLU A 43 -17.71 5.09 14.36
CA GLU A 43 -16.54 4.96 13.47
C GLU A 43 -16.95 4.57 12.04
N ASP A 44 -17.93 3.66 11.92
CA ASP A 44 -18.50 3.22 10.64
C ASP A 44 -19.11 4.38 9.85
N ARG A 45 -19.81 5.28 10.55
CA ARG A 45 -20.42 6.47 9.95
C ARG A 45 -19.45 7.64 9.84
N ARG A 46 -18.18 7.44 10.21
CA ARG A 46 -17.21 8.53 10.40
C ARG A 46 -17.80 9.65 11.26
N SER A 47 -18.60 9.31 12.27
CA SER A 47 -19.31 10.23 13.16
C SER A 47 -18.54 10.43 14.46
N LEU A 48 -18.53 11.66 14.99
CA LEU A 48 -18.01 11.94 16.33
C LEU A 48 -19.06 11.72 17.43
N GLY A 49 -20.32 11.47 17.04
CA GLY A 49 -21.45 11.28 17.95
C GLY A 49 -21.69 12.50 18.83
N ASP A 50 -21.68 13.71 18.25
CA ASP A 50 -21.82 14.98 18.97
C ASP A 50 -20.76 15.14 20.08
N GLY A 51 -19.53 14.71 19.80
CA GLY A 51 -18.40 14.78 20.73
C GLY A 51 -18.32 13.62 21.73
N LYS A 52 -19.26 12.66 21.71
CA LYS A 52 -19.24 11.48 22.61
C LYS A 52 -17.93 10.70 22.54
N LEU A 53 -17.35 10.52 21.35
CA LEU A 53 -16.05 9.83 21.23
C LEU A 53 -14.93 10.58 21.96
N MET A 54 -14.85 11.90 21.79
CA MET A 54 -13.84 12.73 22.47
C MET A 54 -14.06 12.72 23.98
N GLN A 55 -15.31 12.90 24.42
CA GLN A 55 -15.65 12.88 25.84
C GLN A 55 -15.30 11.53 26.48
N ALA A 56 -15.63 10.42 25.82
CA ALA A 56 -15.35 9.09 26.32
C ALA A 56 -13.84 8.80 26.37
N ALA A 57 -13.07 9.26 25.37
CA ALA A 57 -11.62 9.12 25.34
C ALA A 57 -10.93 9.77 26.55
N ILE A 58 -11.52 10.84 27.10
CA ILE A 58 -10.95 11.62 28.20
C ILE A 58 -11.52 11.19 29.56
N THR A 59 -12.85 11.09 29.65
CA THR A 59 -13.56 11.08 30.94
C THR A 59 -14.04 9.70 31.39
N SER A 60 -14.01 8.67 30.52
CA SER A 60 -14.49 7.35 30.91
C SER A 60 -13.61 6.72 31.98
N THR A 61 -14.24 6.09 32.97
CA THR A 61 -13.53 5.36 34.02
C THR A 61 -12.92 4.04 33.55
N ASP A 62 -13.41 3.49 32.43
CA ASP A 62 -12.96 2.22 31.87
C ASP A 62 -11.86 2.46 30.80
N PRO A 63 -10.61 2.00 31.02
CA PRO A 63 -9.53 2.13 30.05
C PRO A 63 -9.86 1.50 28.68
N ALA A 64 -10.65 0.42 28.65
CA ALA A 64 -11.02 -0.21 27.39
C ALA A 64 -11.93 0.69 26.54
N VAL A 65 -12.83 1.43 27.20
CA VAL A 65 -13.70 2.42 26.55
C VAL A 65 -12.88 3.60 26.04
N ARG A 66 -11.92 4.12 26.83
CA ARG A 66 -11.02 5.21 26.40
C ARG A 66 -10.18 4.80 25.20
N LYS A 67 -9.57 3.60 25.25
CA LYS A 67 -8.81 3.00 24.16
C LYS A 67 -9.65 2.86 22.88
N ARG A 68 -10.86 2.30 22.99
CA ARG A 68 -11.75 2.13 21.83
C ARG A 68 -12.16 3.45 21.21
N ALA A 69 -12.40 4.48 22.03
CA ALA A 69 -12.72 5.82 21.58
C ALA A 69 -11.52 6.44 20.83
N LEU A 70 -10.30 6.37 21.37
CA LEU A 70 -9.08 6.85 20.71
C LEU A 70 -8.83 6.15 19.37
N LEU A 71 -9.03 4.83 19.29
CA LEU A 71 -8.95 4.09 18.02
C LEU A 71 -9.97 4.61 16.99
N ALA A 72 -11.21 4.86 17.42
CA ALA A 72 -12.23 5.43 16.53
C ALA A 72 -11.83 6.82 16.02
N LEU A 73 -11.38 7.71 16.92
CA LEU A 73 -10.90 9.04 16.55
C LEU A 73 -9.72 8.97 15.57
N GLY A 74 -8.75 8.08 15.83
CA GLY A 74 -7.59 7.84 14.97
C GLY A 74 -7.98 7.34 13.57
N ARG A 75 -8.99 6.47 13.45
CA ARG A 75 -9.48 5.98 12.14
C ARG A 75 -10.37 6.97 11.40
N ILE A 76 -11.09 7.82 12.13
CA ILE A 76 -11.86 8.93 11.55
C ILE A 76 -10.92 9.99 10.97
N GLN A 77 -9.78 10.25 11.63
CA GLN A 77 -8.74 11.21 11.20
C GLN A 77 -9.27 12.65 11.07
N ASP A 78 -10.09 13.11 12.03
CA ASP A 78 -10.56 14.50 12.09
C ASP A 78 -9.58 15.35 12.93
N PRO A 79 -8.93 16.39 12.37
CA PRO A 79 -7.97 17.22 13.10
C PRO A 79 -8.53 17.91 14.36
N HIS A 80 -9.85 18.15 14.44
CA HIS A 80 -10.48 18.74 15.63
C HIS A 80 -10.37 17.85 16.88
N THR A 81 -10.13 16.55 16.67
CA THR A 81 -10.04 15.56 17.75
C THR A 81 -8.64 15.46 18.36
N ALA A 82 -7.66 16.19 17.82
CA ALA A 82 -6.26 16.18 18.28
C ALA A 82 -6.11 16.47 19.78
N GLY A 83 -6.97 17.33 20.34
CA GLY A 83 -6.96 17.62 21.78
C GLY A 83 -7.16 16.39 22.65
N ALA A 84 -8.16 15.55 22.33
CA ALA A 84 -8.44 14.32 23.07
C ALA A 84 -7.30 13.29 22.92
N MET A 85 -6.67 13.24 21.75
CA MET A 85 -5.52 12.36 21.53
C MET A 85 -4.29 12.81 22.34
N ILE A 86 -4.01 14.11 22.38
CA ILE A 86 -2.91 14.68 23.18
C ILE A 86 -3.14 14.42 24.67
N GLU A 87 -4.37 14.59 25.15
CA GLU A 87 -4.71 14.28 26.54
C GLU A 87 -4.51 12.80 26.87
N GLY A 88 -4.90 11.90 25.95
CA GLY A 88 -4.68 10.46 26.08
C GLY A 88 -3.21 10.05 26.22
N LEU A 89 -2.24 10.85 25.75
CA LEU A 89 -0.81 10.59 26.00
C LEU A 89 -0.42 10.74 27.48
N SER A 90 -1.27 11.33 28.32
CA SER A 90 -1.05 11.48 29.77
C SER A 90 -1.89 10.51 30.60
N ASP A 91 -2.56 9.54 29.96
CA ASP A 91 -3.43 8.60 30.66
C ASP A 91 -2.65 7.75 31.69
N PRO A 92 -3.23 7.45 32.86
CA PRO A 92 -2.58 6.56 33.83
C PRO A 92 -2.32 5.15 33.28
N ASP A 93 -3.15 4.66 32.35
CA ASP A 93 -3.02 3.34 31.73
C ASP A 93 -2.11 3.40 30.50
N ALA A 94 -1.04 2.60 30.49
CA ALA A 94 -0.08 2.55 29.40
C ALA A 94 -0.72 2.15 28.06
N SER A 95 -1.70 1.25 28.07
CA SER A 95 -2.37 0.82 26.84
C SER A 95 -3.21 1.93 26.20
N VAL A 96 -3.73 2.87 27.01
CA VAL A 96 -4.44 4.05 26.53
C VAL A 96 -3.46 5.07 25.96
N ARG A 97 -2.31 5.29 26.63
CA ARG A 97 -1.23 6.15 26.10
C ARG A 97 -0.69 5.64 24.75
N ALA A 98 -0.49 4.34 24.63
CA ALA A 98 -0.05 3.71 23.38
C ALA A 98 -1.07 3.89 22.25
N GLU A 99 -2.38 3.75 22.55
CA GLU A 99 -3.45 3.96 21.57
C GLU A 99 -3.58 5.44 21.18
N ALA A 100 -3.38 6.37 22.13
CA ALA A 100 -3.32 7.79 21.86
C ALA A 100 -2.18 8.13 20.90
N ALA A 101 -0.99 7.58 21.13
CA ALA A 101 0.15 7.72 20.23
C ALA A 101 -0.16 7.15 18.84
N PHE A 102 -0.77 5.97 18.76
CA PHE A 102 -1.21 5.38 17.49
C PHE A 102 -2.20 6.29 16.75
N ALA A 103 -3.22 6.82 17.44
CA ALA A 103 -4.21 7.74 16.87
C ALA A 103 -3.57 9.03 16.34
N ILE A 104 -2.59 9.60 17.06
CA ILE A 104 -1.79 10.75 16.60
C ILE A 104 -1.01 10.39 15.34
N GLY A 105 -0.38 9.21 15.31
CA GLY A 105 0.34 8.72 14.13
C GLY A 105 -0.58 8.57 12.92
N LEU A 106 -1.81 8.07 13.10
CA LEU A 106 -2.81 8.00 12.03
C LEU A 106 -3.23 9.38 11.55
N LEU A 107 -3.37 10.35 12.45
CA LEU A 107 -3.69 11.73 12.08
C LEU A 107 -2.52 12.39 11.32
N GLY A 108 -1.27 12.07 11.66
CA GLY A 108 -0.07 12.48 10.90
C GLY A 108 -0.04 11.93 9.47
N LEU A 109 -0.62 10.75 9.25
CA LEU A 109 -0.82 10.14 7.93
C LEU A 109 -2.20 10.45 7.34
N SER A 110 -2.91 11.45 7.88
CA SER A 110 -4.23 11.82 7.41
C SER A 110 -4.23 12.07 5.90
N TRP A 111 -5.29 11.58 5.26
CA TRP A 111 -5.61 11.82 3.86
C TRP A 111 -5.73 13.31 3.54
N ALA A 112 -6.30 14.10 4.45
CA ALA A 112 -6.25 15.56 4.41
C ALA A 112 -4.94 16.00 5.10
N PRO A 113 -3.99 16.65 4.38
CA PRO A 113 -2.73 17.08 4.96
C PRO A 113 -2.96 17.99 6.16
N LEU A 114 -2.26 17.71 7.26
CA LEU A 114 -2.25 18.60 8.41
C LEU A 114 -1.45 19.86 8.07
N ASN A 115 -1.94 21.02 8.53
CA ASN A 115 -1.15 22.24 8.51
C ASN A 115 0.03 22.16 9.51
N GLU A 116 1.00 23.04 9.33
CA GLU A 116 2.23 23.02 10.14
C GLU A 116 1.98 23.33 11.63
N GLU A 117 0.96 24.13 11.93
CA GLU A 117 0.54 24.40 13.32
C GLU A 117 0.08 23.12 14.02
N MET A 118 -0.80 22.34 13.38
CA MET A 118 -1.29 21.08 13.93
C MET A 118 -0.18 20.05 14.06
N LYS A 119 0.71 19.93 13.06
CA LYS A 119 1.88 19.04 13.17
C LYS A 119 2.79 19.44 14.32
N SER A 120 3.06 20.73 14.48
CA SER A 120 3.86 21.26 15.59
C SER A 120 3.22 20.95 16.94
N ARG A 121 1.90 21.17 17.06
CA ARG A 121 1.14 20.86 18.29
C ARG A 121 1.23 19.37 18.66
N LEU A 122 0.99 18.48 17.70
CA LEU A 122 1.10 17.02 17.90
C LEU A 122 2.55 16.61 18.23
N GLY A 123 3.51 17.18 17.52
CA GLY A 123 4.93 16.88 17.71
C GLY A 123 5.44 17.30 19.09
N ASN A 124 5.09 18.50 19.54
CA ASN A 124 5.46 18.98 20.88
C ASN A 124 4.88 18.08 21.99
N ALA A 125 3.63 17.64 21.84
CA ALA A 125 3.02 16.72 22.80
C ALA A 125 3.76 15.37 22.84
N LEU A 126 4.12 14.79 21.68
CA LEU A 126 4.90 13.55 21.64
C LEU A 126 6.29 13.72 22.28
N LEU A 127 6.97 14.84 22.03
CA LEU A 127 8.28 15.13 22.62
C LEU A 127 8.23 15.24 24.14
N GLU A 128 7.20 15.92 24.66
CA GLU A 128 7.01 16.11 26.09
C GLU A 128 6.73 14.78 26.82
N LYS A 129 5.92 13.91 26.21
CA LYS A 129 5.45 12.67 26.86
C LYS A 129 6.37 11.46 26.65
N GLU A 130 7.13 11.40 25.56
CA GLU A 130 8.05 10.27 25.31
C GLU A 130 9.23 10.25 26.28
N GLY A 131 9.76 11.42 26.65
CA GLY A 131 10.93 11.53 27.54
C GLY A 131 10.78 10.79 28.87
N PRO A 132 9.71 11.05 29.65
CA PRO A 132 9.46 10.38 30.93
C PRO A 132 8.77 9.00 30.82
N GLU A 133 8.35 8.57 29.63
CA GLU A 133 7.59 7.32 29.46
C GLU A 133 8.40 6.10 29.91
N SER A 134 7.88 5.32 30.86
CA SER A 134 8.56 4.15 31.41
C SER A 134 8.15 2.84 30.75
N ASP A 135 6.96 2.77 30.15
CA ASP A 135 6.47 1.58 29.46
C ASP A 135 7.09 1.47 28.06
N ALA A 136 7.76 0.34 27.79
CA ALA A 136 8.50 0.14 26.56
C ALA A 136 7.58 0.09 25.32
N ALA A 137 6.41 -0.55 25.42
CA ALA A 137 5.47 -0.67 24.31
C ALA A 137 4.86 0.71 23.95
N THR A 138 4.52 1.49 24.97
CA THR A 138 4.01 2.86 24.82
C THR A 138 5.07 3.77 24.21
N ARG A 139 6.32 3.68 24.69
CA ARG A 139 7.43 4.42 24.09
C ARG A 139 7.61 4.07 22.62
N VAL A 140 7.58 2.78 22.26
CA VAL A 140 7.62 2.32 20.86
C VAL A 140 6.49 2.92 20.03
N ALA A 141 5.25 2.93 20.54
CA ALA A 141 4.11 3.53 19.86
C ALA A 141 4.30 5.06 19.65
N MET A 142 4.87 5.76 20.63
CA MET A 142 5.23 7.18 20.49
C MET A 142 6.29 7.38 19.40
N LEU A 143 7.34 6.57 19.35
CA LEU A 143 8.37 6.67 18.30
C LEU A 143 7.81 6.39 16.90
N GLU A 144 6.85 5.47 16.76
CA GLU A 144 6.12 5.28 15.50
C GLU A 144 5.31 6.52 15.12
N ALA A 145 4.56 7.08 16.08
CA ALA A 145 3.80 8.30 15.88
C ALA A 145 4.70 9.46 15.44
N MET A 146 5.90 9.58 16.02
CA MET A 146 6.89 10.59 15.64
C MET A 146 7.32 10.46 14.18
N GLY A 147 7.61 9.23 13.72
CA GLY A 147 7.97 8.97 12.32
C GLY A 147 6.84 9.25 11.33
N ARG A 148 5.59 9.17 11.78
CA ARG A 148 4.37 9.40 10.97
C ARG A 148 3.95 10.87 10.93
N VAL A 149 4.05 11.60 12.04
CA VAL A 149 3.83 13.05 12.10
C VAL A 149 4.97 13.80 11.39
N ALA A 150 6.20 13.28 11.53
CA ALA A 150 7.33 13.60 10.68
C ALA A 150 7.68 15.10 10.62
N THR A 151 7.93 15.73 11.78
CA THR A 151 8.55 17.07 11.83
C THR A 151 10.07 16.96 12.01
N PRO A 152 10.86 17.97 11.62
CA PRO A 152 12.32 17.94 11.83
C PRO A 152 12.73 17.70 13.28
N GLN A 153 12.03 18.30 14.25
CA GLN A 153 12.30 18.13 15.68
C GLN A 153 12.03 16.68 16.15
N LEU A 154 11.01 16.04 15.61
CA LEU A 154 10.70 14.64 15.89
C LEU A 154 11.78 13.72 15.33
N VAL A 155 12.30 14.00 14.13
CA VAL A 155 13.42 13.24 13.56
C VAL A 155 14.66 13.35 14.44
N GLU A 156 15.01 14.54 14.95
CA GLU A 156 16.13 14.68 15.87
C GLU A 156 15.95 13.89 17.17
N ARG A 157 14.72 13.86 17.72
CA ARG A 157 14.41 13.01 18.86
C ARG A 157 14.59 11.52 18.55
N LEU A 158 14.20 11.07 17.36
CA LEU A 158 14.42 9.69 16.92
C LEU A 158 15.92 9.37 16.80
N VAL A 159 16.72 10.32 16.29
CA VAL A 159 18.19 10.18 16.22
C VAL A 159 18.78 10.00 17.63
N ASP A 160 18.30 10.73 18.63
CA ASP A 160 18.73 10.57 20.03
C ASP A 160 18.43 9.17 20.61
N ARG A 161 17.49 8.44 20.03
CA ARG A 161 17.08 7.10 20.48
C ARG A 161 17.84 5.96 19.81
N LEU A 162 18.67 6.26 18.80
CA LEU A 162 19.48 5.24 18.12
C LEU A 162 20.55 4.61 19.03
N GLY A 163 21.00 5.31 20.08
CA GLY A 163 21.94 4.78 21.08
C GLY A 163 21.29 4.02 22.25
N GLY A 164 19.97 3.80 22.21
CA GLY A 164 19.21 3.16 23.28
C GLY A 164 19.24 1.63 23.27
N ALA A 165 18.31 1.02 24.01
CA ALA A 165 18.10 -0.43 23.97
C ALA A 165 17.77 -0.90 22.53
N PRO A 166 18.14 -2.13 22.12
CA PRO A 166 18.05 -2.56 20.72
C PRO A 166 16.66 -2.47 20.08
N ASP A 167 15.60 -2.73 20.85
CA ASP A 167 14.20 -2.60 20.44
C ASP A 167 13.80 -1.14 20.17
N VAL A 168 14.18 -0.24 21.08
CA VAL A 168 13.97 1.21 20.98
C VAL A 168 14.78 1.77 19.80
N ALA A 169 16.06 1.41 19.70
CA ALA A 169 16.97 1.87 18.65
C ALA A 169 16.51 1.38 17.27
N GLY A 170 16.14 0.10 17.16
CA GLY A 170 15.62 -0.49 15.93
C GLY A 170 14.32 0.18 15.48
N ARG A 171 13.41 0.44 16.42
CA ARG A 171 12.17 1.16 16.13
C ARG A 171 12.42 2.61 15.73
N ALA A 172 13.31 3.30 16.43
CA ALA A 172 13.67 4.68 16.11
C ALA A 172 14.26 4.78 14.70
N ALA A 173 15.16 3.86 14.32
CA ALA A 173 15.70 3.78 12.97
C ALA A 173 14.60 3.55 11.93
N LEU A 174 13.69 2.61 12.17
CA LEU A 174 12.56 2.36 11.27
C LEU A 174 11.68 3.62 11.09
N SER A 175 11.36 4.31 12.19
CA SER A 175 10.60 5.57 12.17
C SER A 175 11.31 6.71 11.45
N ILE A 176 12.65 6.81 11.55
CA ILE A 176 13.44 7.76 10.75
C ILE A 176 13.25 7.46 9.26
N GLY A 177 13.29 6.19 8.85
CA GLY A 177 13.05 5.81 7.46
C GLY A 177 11.63 6.17 6.97
N VAL A 178 10.60 6.02 7.82
CA VAL A 178 9.23 6.44 7.51
C VAL A 178 9.14 7.96 7.32
N ALA A 179 9.80 8.74 8.20
CA ALA A 179 9.86 10.20 8.08
C ALA A 179 10.64 10.64 6.83
N ALA A 180 11.77 10.00 6.53
CA ALA A 180 12.60 10.28 5.35
C ALA A 180 11.83 10.02 4.05
N LYS A 181 11.02 8.95 3.98
CA LYS A 181 10.12 8.69 2.85
C LYS A 181 9.09 9.82 2.65
N SER A 182 8.68 10.47 3.74
CA SER A 182 7.81 11.66 3.73
C SER A 182 8.56 12.96 3.42
N LYS A 183 9.79 12.86 2.91
CA LYS A 183 10.68 13.97 2.50
C LYS A 183 11.17 14.85 3.65
N VAL A 184 11.14 14.35 4.88
CA VAL A 184 11.75 15.05 6.03
C VAL A 184 13.26 14.79 6.00
N PRO A 185 14.11 15.84 6.01
CA PRO A 185 15.56 15.65 6.01
C PRO A 185 16.04 14.89 7.25
N VAL A 186 17.01 13.98 7.04
CA VAL A 186 17.73 13.29 8.12
C VAL A 186 19.11 13.93 8.25
N THR A 187 19.49 14.32 9.47
CA THR A 187 20.76 15.01 9.71
C THR A 187 21.96 14.07 9.63
N SER A 188 23.13 14.63 9.33
CA SER A 188 24.39 13.87 9.21
C SER A 188 24.77 13.13 10.50
N ARG A 189 24.28 13.61 11.66
CA ARG A 189 24.46 12.98 12.97
C ARG A 189 23.89 11.57 13.05
N ALA A 190 22.90 11.23 12.23
CA ALA A 190 22.26 9.92 12.25
C ALA A 190 23.18 8.81 11.68
N PHE A 191 24.01 9.09 10.68
CA PHE A 191 24.73 8.05 9.93
C PHE A 191 25.69 7.21 10.78
N PRO A 192 26.52 7.78 11.69
CA PRO A 192 27.38 6.98 12.56
C PRO A 192 26.57 6.04 13.48
N ALA A 193 25.48 6.54 14.08
CA ALA A 193 24.63 5.73 14.94
C ALA A 193 23.91 4.61 14.14
N LEU A 194 23.41 4.91 12.94
CA LEU A 194 22.83 3.91 12.05
C LEU A 194 23.87 2.85 11.61
N ALA A 195 25.13 3.26 11.39
CA ALA A 195 26.22 2.34 11.09
C ALA A 195 26.50 1.38 12.26
N ASP A 196 26.48 1.88 13.49
CA ASP A 196 26.62 1.04 14.68
C ASP A 196 25.50 0.00 14.80
N LEU A 197 24.26 0.40 14.48
CA LEU A 197 23.11 -0.50 14.47
C LEU A 197 23.16 -1.57 13.37
N LEU A 198 23.96 -1.40 12.32
CA LEU A 198 24.16 -2.41 11.27
C LEU A 198 25.18 -3.50 11.65
N LYS A 199 25.92 -3.34 12.75
CA LYS A 199 26.89 -4.33 13.18
C LYS A 199 26.21 -5.65 13.56
N LYS A 200 26.93 -6.76 13.38
CA LYS A 200 26.40 -8.12 13.53
C LYS A 200 25.85 -8.41 14.94
N GLU A 201 26.38 -7.73 15.95
CA GLU A 201 25.95 -7.86 17.35
C GLU A 201 24.53 -7.32 17.59
N SER A 202 24.05 -6.42 16.73
CA SER A 202 22.70 -5.90 16.80
C SER A 202 21.68 -6.95 16.31
N PRO A 203 20.49 -7.07 16.93
CA PRO A 203 19.43 -7.95 16.44
C PRO A 203 19.06 -7.66 14.99
N ALA A 204 18.68 -8.69 14.22
CA ALA A 204 18.35 -8.52 12.81
C ALA A 204 17.23 -7.49 12.55
N THR A 205 16.26 -7.36 13.47
CA THR A 205 15.20 -6.33 13.40
C THR A 205 15.75 -4.92 13.55
N THR A 206 16.77 -4.72 14.41
CA THR A 206 17.48 -3.46 14.59
C THR A 206 18.30 -3.12 13.34
N ARG A 207 19.03 -4.11 12.79
CA ARG A 207 19.78 -3.95 11.54
C ARG A 207 18.85 -3.61 10.37
N TYR A 208 17.68 -4.25 10.29
CA TYR A 208 16.65 -3.95 9.31
C TYR A 208 16.18 -2.49 9.42
N GLY A 209 15.86 -2.01 10.64
CA GLY A 209 15.47 -0.63 10.87
C GLY A 209 16.55 0.37 10.41
N ALA A 210 17.81 0.07 10.68
CA ALA A 210 18.95 0.89 10.25
C ALA A 210 19.12 0.89 8.72
N ALA A 211 19.09 -0.28 8.07
CA ALA A 211 19.15 -0.40 6.62
C ALA A 211 17.99 0.34 5.93
N TYR A 212 16.78 0.23 6.49
CA TYR A 212 15.59 0.92 5.98
C TYR A 212 15.75 2.44 6.09
N ALA A 213 16.24 2.95 7.22
CA ALA A 213 16.52 4.37 7.41
C ALA A 213 17.51 4.90 6.36
N LEU A 214 18.66 4.23 6.23
CA LEU A 214 19.72 4.58 5.29
C LEU A 214 19.23 4.62 3.85
N MET A 215 18.51 3.57 3.43
CA MET A 215 17.88 3.47 2.12
C MET A 215 16.95 4.67 1.84
N GLN A 216 16.08 5.03 2.79
CA GLN A 216 15.12 6.11 2.59
C GLN A 216 15.74 7.51 2.60
N THR A 217 16.93 7.69 3.19
CA THR A 217 17.63 8.99 3.15
C THR A 217 18.05 9.39 1.74
N LYS A 218 18.30 8.41 0.85
CA LYS A 218 18.86 8.62 -0.50
C LYS A 218 20.12 9.50 -0.52
N SER A 219 20.89 9.48 0.59
CA SER A 219 22.07 10.31 0.76
C SER A 219 23.33 9.58 0.33
N ASP A 220 24.26 10.27 -0.34
CA ASP A 220 25.59 9.72 -0.64
C ASP A 220 26.35 9.28 0.62
N ALA A 221 26.07 9.89 1.77
CA ALA A 221 26.63 9.48 3.06
C ALA A 221 26.18 8.06 3.49
N ALA A 222 25.03 7.59 3.01
CA ALA A 222 24.54 6.24 3.28
C ALA A 222 25.26 5.18 2.43
N ARG A 223 25.78 5.55 1.26
CA ARG A 223 26.36 4.62 0.28
C ARG A 223 27.41 3.65 0.85
N PRO A 224 28.46 4.08 1.57
CA PRO A 224 29.45 3.14 2.12
C PRO A 224 28.84 2.19 3.16
N LEU A 225 27.84 2.64 3.92
CA LEU A 225 27.14 1.83 4.91
C LEU A 225 26.27 0.77 4.24
N LEU A 226 25.55 1.15 3.18
CA LEU A 226 24.75 0.25 2.36
C LEU A 226 25.61 -0.82 1.67
N LEU A 227 26.79 -0.44 1.16
CA LEU A 227 27.77 -1.40 0.61
C LEU A 227 28.24 -2.40 1.68
N GLY A 228 28.48 -1.93 2.91
CA GLY A 228 28.92 -2.77 4.02
C GLY A 228 27.92 -3.84 4.45
N CYS A 229 26.61 -3.60 4.27
CA CYS A 229 25.57 -4.54 4.65
C CYS A 229 25.04 -5.43 3.50
N LEU A 230 25.66 -5.38 2.31
CA LEU A 230 25.31 -6.32 1.21
C LEU A 230 25.62 -7.78 1.52
N THR A 231 26.45 -8.05 2.54
CA THR A 231 26.80 -9.41 2.99
C THR A 231 26.19 -9.77 4.35
N ASP A 232 25.16 -9.05 4.80
CA ASP A 232 24.46 -9.39 6.04
C ASP A 232 23.91 -10.83 5.98
N GLU A 233 23.89 -11.53 7.11
CA GLU A 233 23.33 -12.89 7.19
C GLU A 233 21.82 -12.92 6.92
N ASN A 234 21.10 -11.85 7.28
CA ASN A 234 19.67 -11.71 7.07
C ASN A 234 19.38 -11.19 5.66
N SER A 235 18.58 -11.92 4.89
CA SER A 235 18.27 -11.57 3.49
C SER A 235 17.46 -10.28 3.36
N GLU A 236 16.62 -9.92 4.33
CA GLU A 236 15.84 -8.67 4.27
C GLU A 236 16.75 -7.45 4.46
N VAL A 237 17.78 -7.57 5.30
CA VAL A 237 18.82 -6.53 5.42
C VAL A 237 19.58 -6.40 4.11
N ARG A 238 20.05 -7.52 3.52
CA ARG A 238 20.73 -7.50 2.21
C ARG A 238 19.88 -6.86 1.11
N ALA A 239 18.59 -7.20 1.05
CA ALA A 239 17.66 -6.67 0.06
C ALA A 239 17.49 -5.15 0.20
N LEU A 240 17.30 -4.63 1.43
CA LEU A 240 17.22 -3.19 1.68
C LEU A 240 18.53 -2.47 1.34
N CYS A 241 19.68 -3.06 1.67
CA CYS A 241 20.99 -2.50 1.35
C CYS A 241 21.22 -2.43 -0.16
N ALA A 242 20.89 -3.51 -0.89
CA ALA A 242 20.93 -3.54 -2.34
C ALA A 242 19.99 -2.50 -2.95
N LYS A 243 18.75 -2.39 -2.44
CA LYS A 243 17.75 -1.42 -2.87
C LYS A 243 18.19 0.03 -2.68
N GLY A 244 18.82 0.37 -1.56
CA GLY A 244 19.34 1.72 -1.30
C GLY A 244 20.36 2.18 -2.34
N LEU A 245 21.16 1.26 -2.87
CA LEU A 245 22.14 1.55 -3.92
C LEU A 245 21.49 1.87 -5.29
N SER A 246 20.19 1.64 -5.49
CA SER A 246 19.47 2.16 -6.67
C SER A 246 19.63 3.68 -6.80
N ASP A 247 19.47 4.39 -5.69
CA ASP A 247 19.48 5.86 -5.64
C ASP A 247 20.91 6.41 -5.53
N THR A 248 21.76 5.82 -4.69
CA THR A 248 23.08 6.38 -4.33
C THR A 248 24.26 5.66 -4.99
N GLY A 249 24.07 4.46 -5.52
CA GLY A 249 25.15 3.63 -6.08
C GLY A 249 25.67 4.16 -7.41
N THR A 250 26.94 3.86 -7.71
CA THR A 250 27.57 4.18 -9.00
C THR A 250 27.95 2.92 -9.77
N ASP A 251 28.37 3.06 -11.02
CA ASP A 251 28.73 1.93 -11.88
C ASP A 251 29.85 1.06 -11.29
N SER A 252 30.80 1.64 -10.52
CA SER A 252 31.82 0.88 -9.78
C SER A 252 31.24 -0.09 -8.74
N ASP A 253 30.08 0.24 -8.15
CA ASP A 253 29.42 -0.58 -7.14
C ASP A 253 28.68 -1.78 -7.76
N ALA A 254 28.49 -1.76 -9.08
CA ALA A 254 27.84 -2.84 -9.80
C ALA A 254 28.56 -4.18 -9.59
N VAL A 255 29.87 -4.17 -9.33
CA VAL A 255 30.65 -5.38 -9.01
C VAL A 255 30.17 -6.03 -7.70
N ALA A 256 29.79 -5.23 -6.71
CA ALA A 256 29.26 -5.73 -5.44
C ALA A 256 27.82 -6.26 -5.62
N LEU A 257 26.97 -5.49 -6.32
CA LEU A 257 25.59 -5.89 -6.62
C LEU A 257 25.50 -7.13 -7.52
N ARG A 258 26.46 -7.32 -8.45
CA ARG A 258 26.53 -8.49 -9.33
C ARG A 258 26.53 -9.80 -8.55
N LYS A 259 27.23 -9.85 -7.41
CA LYS A 259 27.30 -11.04 -6.54
C LYS A 259 25.93 -11.44 -5.99
N LEU A 260 25.04 -10.46 -5.83
CA LEU A 260 23.69 -10.67 -5.31
C LEU A 260 22.70 -11.13 -6.39
N ILE A 261 23.08 -11.09 -7.68
CA ILE A 261 22.23 -11.61 -8.76
C ILE A 261 21.92 -13.09 -8.55
N ASP A 262 22.82 -13.88 -7.97
CA ASP A 262 22.59 -15.31 -7.66
C ASP A 262 22.33 -15.58 -6.16
N ASP A 263 21.92 -14.56 -5.39
CA ASP A 263 21.56 -14.75 -3.97
C ASP A 263 20.48 -15.85 -3.80
N PRO A 264 20.58 -16.74 -2.80
CA PRO A 264 19.59 -17.78 -2.57
C PRO A 264 18.18 -17.22 -2.31
N ASP A 265 18.07 -16.05 -1.69
CA ASP A 265 16.79 -15.35 -1.53
C ASP A 265 16.48 -14.52 -2.79
N TYR A 266 15.40 -14.86 -3.48
CA TYR A 266 15.02 -14.20 -4.72
C TYR A 266 14.78 -12.70 -4.56
N ARG A 267 14.39 -12.25 -3.36
CA ARG A 267 14.12 -10.83 -3.05
C ARG A 267 15.39 -9.99 -3.09
N VAL A 268 16.50 -10.56 -2.62
CA VAL A 268 17.82 -9.93 -2.72
C VAL A 268 18.23 -9.80 -4.18
N ALA A 269 18.01 -10.84 -4.99
CA ALA A 269 18.29 -10.83 -6.41
C ALA A 269 17.40 -9.85 -7.21
N VAL A 270 16.13 -9.71 -6.81
CA VAL A 270 15.21 -8.70 -7.32
C VAL A 270 15.77 -7.30 -7.11
N GLU A 271 16.18 -6.97 -5.88
CA GLU A 271 16.69 -5.64 -5.57
C GLU A 271 18.08 -5.40 -6.19
N ALA A 272 18.91 -6.43 -6.32
CA ALA A 272 20.16 -6.35 -7.07
C ALA A 272 19.91 -6.01 -8.55
N ALA A 273 18.99 -6.73 -9.22
CA ALA A 273 18.62 -6.47 -10.61
C ALA A 273 18.04 -5.06 -10.81
N ARG A 274 17.16 -4.62 -9.91
CA ARG A 274 16.55 -3.28 -9.96
C ARG A 274 17.60 -2.19 -9.76
N SER A 275 18.50 -2.34 -8.79
CA SER A 275 19.58 -1.38 -8.53
C SER A 275 20.57 -1.31 -9.67
N LEU A 276 20.95 -2.44 -10.26
CA LEU A 276 21.81 -2.45 -11.45
C LEU A 276 21.14 -1.79 -12.66
N ALA A 277 19.85 -2.07 -12.90
CA ALA A 277 19.08 -1.40 -13.95
C ALA A 277 19.06 0.12 -13.73
N ARG A 278 18.79 0.57 -12.49
CA ARG A 278 18.77 2.00 -12.14
C ARG A 278 20.14 2.67 -12.24
N ILE A 279 21.22 1.99 -11.86
CA ILE A 279 22.60 2.49 -12.05
C ILE A 279 22.90 2.62 -13.55
N SER A 280 22.47 1.65 -14.36
CA SER A 280 22.76 1.64 -15.80
C SER A 280 22.14 2.82 -16.56
N THR A 281 21.04 3.41 -16.07
CA THR A 281 20.45 4.60 -16.70
C THR A 281 21.34 5.84 -16.59
N ARG A 282 22.35 5.83 -15.70
CA ARG A 282 23.34 6.89 -15.53
C ARG A 282 24.62 6.66 -16.36
N CYS A 283 24.76 5.50 -16.99
CA CYS A 283 25.89 5.18 -17.85
C CYS A 283 25.81 5.90 -19.20
N LYS A 284 26.96 6.31 -19.75
CA LYS A 284 27.05 7.05 -21.02
C LYS A 284 27.20 6.15 -22.25
N SER A 285 27.63 4.90 -22.07
CA SER A 285 27.89 3.97 -23.17
C SER A 285 27.62 2.53 -22.75
N SER A 286 27.69 1.61 -23.72
CA SER A 286 27.54 0.17 -23.53
C SER A 286 28.65 -0.48 -22.69
N ALA A 287 29.77 0.23 -22.43
CA ALA A 287 30.83 -0.23 -21.52
C ALA A 287 30.46 -0.10 -20.02
N CYS A 288 29.17 -0.16 -19.72
CA CYS A 288 28.59 -0.01 -18.38
C CYS A 288 28.73 -1.32 -17.59
N VAL A 289 29.43 -1.30 -16.46
CA VAL A 289 29.64 -2.49 -15.62
C VAL A 289 28.30 -3.03 -15.13
N ALA A 290 27.33 -2.15 -14.85
CA ALA A 290 25.99 -2.56 -14.45
C ALA A 290 25.23 -3.35 -15.53
N ILE A 291 25.36 -2.99 -16.81
CA ILE A 291 24.78 -3.79 -17.90
C ILE A 291 25.49 -5.14 -18.00
N GLY A 292 26.82 -5.15 -17.88
CA GLY A 292 27.59 -6.40 -17.85
C GLY A 292 27.15 -7.32 -16.72
N ALA A 293 26.93 -6.78 -15.52
CA ALA A 293 26.42 -7.53 -14.37
C ALA A 293 25.03 -8.12 -14.66
N LEU A 294 24.11 -7.33 -15.24
CA LEU A 294 22.76 -7.80 -15.57
C LEU A 294 22.73 -9.00 -16.54
N THR A 295 23.80 -9.26 -17.30
CA THR A 295 23.88 -10.47 -18.15
C THR A 295 23.86 -11.77 -17.34
N ASP A 296 24.25 -11.74 -16.06
CA ASP A 296 24.18 -12.91 -15.17
C ASP A 296 22.74 -13.33 -14.85
N LEU A 297 21.73 -12.50 -15.17
CA LEU A 297 20.32 -12.90 -15.09
C LEU A 297 19.96 -14.07 -16.02
N ASN A 298 20.84 -14.42 -16.97
CA ASN A 298 20.72 -15.68 -17.71
C ASN A 298 20.66 -16.90 -16.76
N LEU A 299 21.35 -16.86 -15.62
CA LEU A 299 21.27 -17.91 -14.59
C LEU A 299 19.85 -18.01 -13.99
N ARG A 300 19.18 -16.86 -13.82
CA ARG A 300 17.79 -16.78 -13.34
C ARG A 300 16.80 -17.29 -14.37
N ALA A 301 17.03 -17.02 -15.65
CA ALA A 301 16.24 -17.62 -16.74
C ALA A 301 16.36 -19.14 -16.75
N GLU A 302 17.55 -19.71 -16.52
CA GLU A 302 17.70 -21.17 -16.39
C GLU A 302 16.97 -21.75 -15.19
N ARG A 303 16.96 -21.04 -14.03
CA ARG A 303 16.21 -21.48 -12.85
C ARG A 303 14.72 -21.50 -13.12
N LEU A 304 14.19 -20.45 -13.76
CA LEU A 304 12.79 -20.40 -14.18
C LEU A 304 12.44 -21.58 -15.08
N LEU A 305 13.28 -21.84 -16.10
CA LEU A 305 13.07 -22.93 -17.05
C LEU A 305 13.12 -24.32 -16.41
N ARG A 306 13.71 -24.44 -15.21
CA ARG A 306 13.70 -25.65 -14.38
C ARG A 306 12.54 -25.71 -13.39
N GLY A 307 11.64 -24.73 -13.38
CA GLY A 307 10.44 -24.71 -12.54
C GLY A 307 10.52 -23.82 -11.29
N ASP A 308 11.63 -23.11 -11.07
CA ASP A 308 11.77 -22.17 -9.95
C ASP A 308 11.24 -20.79 -10.35
N THR A 309 9.93 -20.61 -10.33
CA THR A 309 9.28 -19.36 -10.75
C THR A 309 9.62 -18.18 -9.82
N ALA A 310 9.67 -18.39 -8.51
CA ALA A 310 10.03 -17.33 -7.57
C ALA A 310 11.51 -16.93 -7.72
N GLY A 311 12.41 -17.91 -7.65
CA GLY A 311 13.86 -17.70 -7.70
C GLY A 311 14.37 -17.25 -9.07
N GLY A 312 13.77 -17.72 -10.16
CA GLY A 312 14.14 -17.34 -11.53
C GLY A 312 13.30 -16.20 -12.11
N GLY A 313 11.98 -16.28 -11.98
CA GLY A 313 11.04 -15.37 -12.64
C GLY A 313 10.94 -13.99 -12.01
N GLN A 314 10.98 -13.87 -10.68
CA GLN A 314 10.81 -12.56 -10.01
C GLN A 314 11.95 -11.57 -10.31
N PRO A 315 13.24 -11.96 -10.30
CA PRO A 315 14.32 -11.06 -10.73
C PRO A 315 14.20 -10.62 -12.20
N LEU A 316 13.75 -11.52 -13.08
CA LEU A 316 13.51 -11.19 -14.49
C LEU A 316 12.33 -10.22 -14.66
N LEU A 317 11.24 -10.44 -13.91
CA LEU A 317 10.10 -9.53 -13.88
C LEU A 317 10.55 -8.14 -13.39
N ALA A 318 11.37 -8.07 -12.34
CA ALA A 318 11.90 -6.82 -11.81
C ALA A 318 12.73 -6.04 -12.85
N LEU A 319 13.60 -6.73 -13.60
CA LEU A 319 14.36 -6.13 -14.70
C LEU A 319 13.41 -5.60 -15.79
N SER A 320 12.41 -6.39 -16.20
CA SER A 320 11.50 -6.01 -17.27
C SER A 320 10.66 -4.77 -16.95
N GLN A 321 10.36 -4.55 -15.66
CA GLN A 321 9.62 -3.38 -15.17
C GLN A 321 10.51 -2.15 -14.98
N ALA A 322 11.83 -2.32 -14.83
CA ALA A 322 12.77 -1.23 -14.57
C ALA A 322 13.00 -0.33 -15.80
N GLU A 323 13.34 0.94 -15.57
CA GLU A 323 13.89 1.80 -16.63
C GLU A 323 15.27 1.29 -17.06
N LEU A 324 15.55 1.31 -18.37
CA LEU A 324 16.81 0.86 -18.94
C LEU A 324 17.32 1.87 -19.98
N PRO A 325 18.65 1.96 -20.19
CA PRO A 325 19.21 2.77 -21.27
C PRO A 325 19.04 2.09 -22.65
N PRO A 326 19.09 2.83 -23.77
CA PRO A 326 18.88 2.27 -25.12
C PRO A 326 19.80 1.10 -25.47
N PHE A 327 21.05 1.11 -25.01
CA PHE A 327 22.01 0.03 -25.26
C PHE A 327 21.70 -1.28 -24.51
N ALA A 328 20.72 -1.30 -23.61
CA ALA A 328 20.24 -2.53 -22.97
C ALA A 328 19.42 -3.43 -23.91
N LYS A 329 19.07 -2.98 -25.12
CA LYS A 329 18.26 -3.77 -26.07
C LYS A 329 18.88 -5.15 -26.36
N ALA A 330 20.20 -5.26 -26.43
CA ALA A 330 20.90 -6.52 -26.67
C ALA A 330 20.75 -7.51 -25.50
N LEU A 331 20.81 -7.03 -24.25
CA LEU A 331 20.55 -7.83 -23.05
C LEU A 331 19.13 -8.40 -23.09
N LEU A 332 18.14 -7.55 -23.38
CA LEU A 332 16.73 -7.96 -23.47
C LEU A 332 16.51 -9.01 -24.57
N SER A 333 17.11 -8.82 -25.75
CA SER A 333 17.06 -9.82 -26.83
C SER A 333 17.68 -11.15 -26.42
N SER A 334 18.80 -11.13 -25.69
CA SER A 334 19.47 -12.33 -25.20
C SER A 334 18.56 -13.11 -24.24
N LEU A 335 17.96 -12.42 -23.26
CA LEU A 335 17.05 -13.05 -22.29
C LEU A 335 15.82 -13.65 -22.97
N ARG A 336 15.20 -12.92 -23.91
CA ARG A 336 14.06 -13.42 -24.70
C ARG A 336 14.41 -14.67 -25.50
N SER A 337 15.57 -14.66 -26.16
CA SER A 337 16.07 -15.81 -26.92
C SER A 337 16.26 -17.04 -26.02
N GLN A 338 16.84 -16.85 -24.83
CA GLN A 338 17.04 -17.94 -23.87
C GLN A 338 15.72 -18.52 -23.36
N LEU A 339 14.75 -17.68 -22.99
CA LEU A 339 13.40 -18.11 -22.61
C LEU A 339 12.72 -18.89 -23.74
N GLY A 340 12.85 -18.38 -24.98
CA GLY A 340 12.30 -19.01 -26.18
C GLY A 340 12.90 -20.39 -26.49
N ALA A 341 14.21 -20.54 -26.34
CA ALA A 341 14.91 -21.80 -26.58
C ALA A 341 14.60 -22.85 -25.48
N GLY A 342 14.61 -22.42 -24.22
CA GLY A 342 14.44 -23.32 -23.07
C GLY A 342 13.03 -23.85 -22.87
N LYS A 343 12.00 -23.12 -23.32
CA LYS A 343 10.60 -23.49 -23.08
C LYS A 343 10.19 -24.83 -23.69
N ASN A 344 10.86 -25.29 -24.75
CA ASN A 344 10.45 -26.49 -25.49
C ASN A 344 10.47 -27.76 -24.62
N ASN A 345 11.39 -27.80 -23.65
CA ASN A 345 11.56 -28.92 -22.73
C ASN A 345 10.83 -28.74 -21.38
N ALA A 346 10.09 -27.64 -21.22
CA ALA A 346 9.46 -27.27 -19.97
C ALA A 346 7.99 -27.72 -19.89
N ASP A 347 7.46 -27.84 -18.66
CA ASP A 347 6.04 -28.10 -18.43
C ASP A 347 5.15 -26.90 -18.85
N ALA A 348 3.83 -27.09 -18.84
CA ALA A 348 2.88 -26.06 -19.27
C ALA A 348 2.94 -24.78 -18.43
N ARG A 349 3.18 -24.89 -17.12
CA ARG A 349 3.27 -23.76 -16.20
C ARG A 349 4.51 -22.93 -16.50
N VAL A 350 5.67 -23.58 -16.61
CA VAL A 350 6.93 -22.92 -16.95
C VAL A 350 6.89 -22.31 -18.35
N LYS A 351 6.25 -22.98 -19.32
CA LYS A 351 6.00 -22.41 -20.66
C LYS A 351 5.20 -21.11 -20.59
N LYS A 352 4.16 -21.05 -19.76
CA LYS A 352 3.35 -19.83 -19.54
C LYS A 352 4.17 -18.73 -18.88
N ASP A 353 4.95 -19.05 -17.83
CA ASP A 353 5.78 -18.07 -17.14
C ASP A 353 6.87 -17.48 -18.06
N ALA A 354 7.56 -18.34 -18.83
CA ALA A 354 8.56 -17.90 -19.81
C ALA A 354 7.93 -17.04 -20.91
N ALA A 355 6.73 -17.39 -21.38
CA ALA A 355 5.98 -16.61 -22.36
C ALA A 355 5.55 -15.24 -21.83
N ASN A 356 5.12 -15.17 -20.57
CA ASN A 356 4.76 -13.91 -19.92
C ASN A 356 5.97 -12.98 -19.81
N LEU A 357 7.10 -13.50 -19.32
CA LEU A 357 8.34 -12.73 -19.21
C LEU A 357 8.91 -12.31 -20.58
N ASP A 358 8.77 -13.14 -21.62
CA ASP A 358 9.10 -12.74 -22.98
C ASP A 358 8.28 -11.51 -23.41
N CYS A 359 6.98 -11.48 -23.13
CA CYS A 359 6.14 -10.31 -23.41
C CYS A 359 6.51 -9.08 -22.59
N ARG A 360 6.93 -9.25 -21.35
CA ARG A 360 7.44 -8.14 -20.54
C ARG A 360 8.75 -7.57 -21.07
N PHE A 361 9.68 -8.43 -21.49
CA PHE A 361 10.91 -7.97 -22.12
C PHE A 361 10.67 -7.35 -23.49
N ALA A 362 9.72 -7.88 -24.27
CA ALA A 362 9.27 -7.27 -25.51
C ALA A 362 8.71 -5.87 -25.28
N ALA A 363 7.87 -5.69 -24.25
CA ALA A 363 7.33 -4.39 -23.86
C ALA A 363 8.46 -3.42 -23.44
N ALA A 364 9.45 -3.91 -22.68
CA ALA A 364 10.63 -3.12 -22.34
C ALA A 364 11.42 -2.68 -23.59
N GLN A 365 11.56 -3.54 -24.61
CA GLN A 365 12.20 -3.20 -25.88
C GLN A 365 11.38 -2.19 -26.71
N ASP A 366 10.06 -2.37 -26.76
CA ASP A 366 9.15 -1.46 -27.43
C ASP A 366 9.23 -0.06 -26.81
N ARG A 367 9.25 0.04 -25.47
CA ARG A 367 9.48 1.29 -24.73
C ARG A 367 10.81 1.96 -25.07
N LEU A 368 11.90 1.20 -25.25
CA LEU A 368 13.19 1.77 -25.65
C LEU A 368 13.15 2.30 -27.09
N SER A 369 12.44 1.60 -27.97
CA SER A 369 12.36 1.93 -29.39
C SER A 369 11.31 3.01 -29.74
N GLY A 370 10.32 3.22 -28.88
CA GLY A 370 9.17 4.08 -29.15
C GLY A 370 8.21 3.52 -30.22
N ALA A 371 8.26 2.21 -30.49
CA ALA A 371 7.38 1.53 -31.45
C ALA A 371 6.95 0.16 -30.91
N MET A 372 5.70 -0.23 -31.17
CA MET A 372 5.14 -1.52 -30.73
C MET A 372 5.42 -2.61 -31.77
N THR A 373 6.62 -3.18 -31.73
CA THR A 373 7.13 -4.12 -32.74
C THR A 373 7.37 -5.52 -32.18
N GLU A 374 7.77 -5.60 -30.92
CA GLU A 374 8.17 -6.83 -30.25
C GLU A 374 6.97 -7.49 -29.56
N THR A 375 6.14 -6.70 -28.86
CA THR A 375 4.98 -7.22 -28.10
C THR A 375 3.92 -7.88 -28.98
N VAL A 376 3.73 -7.42 -30.21
CA VAL A 376 2.79 -8.04 -31.16
C VAL A 376 3.18 -9.49 -31.53
N ASN A 377 4.45 -9.87 -31.34
CA ASN A 377 4.99 -11.19 -31.66
C ASN A 377 5.49 -11.97 -30.42
N CYS A 378 5.30 -11.43 -29.22
CA CYS A 378 5.79 -12.05 -27.99
C CYS A 378 4.91 -13.21 -27.50
N GLY A 379 5.39 -13.90 -26.48
CA GLY A 379 4.62 -14.86 -25.69
C GLY A 379 4.47 -16.22 -26.34
N PHE A 380 5.21 -16.48 -27.42
CA PHE A 380 5.34 -17.79 -28.04
C PHE A 380 4.00 -18.47 -28.42
N GLY A 381 2.96 -17.68 -28.70
CA GLY A 381 1.61 -18.17 -28.98
C GLY A 381 0.80 -18.64 -27.75
N VAL A 382 1.32 -18.45 -26.54
CA VAL A 382 0.68 -18.83 -25.27
C VAL A 382 -0.10 -17.67 -24.65
N ILE A 383 0.39 -16.44 -24.82
CA ILE A 383 -0.20 -15.24 -24.21
C ILE A 383 -1.28 -14.66 -25.13
N GLU A 384 -2.45 -14.40 -24.55
CA GLU A 384 -3.60 -13.80 -25.23
C GLU A 384 -3.24 -12.46 -25.88
N GLU A 385 -3.79 -12.20 -27.07
CA GLU A 385 -3.56 -10.96 -27.82
C GLU A 385 -3.85 -9.71 -26.99
N ALA A 386 -4.96 -9.67 -26.26
CA ALA A 386 -5.34 -8.52 -25.46
C ALA A 386 -4.27 -8.15 -24.42
N HIS A 387 -3.67 -9.13 -23.75
CA HIS A 387 -2.60 -8.87 -22.78
C HIS A 387 -1.32 -8.37 -23.46
N ARG A 388 -0.97 -8.93 -24.63
CA ARG A 388 0.19 -8.48 -25.41
C ARG A 388 0.03 -7.02 -25.86
N LEU A 389 -1.14 -6.68 -26.40
CA LEU A 389 -1.45 -5.31 -26.82
C LEU A 389 -1.47 -4.33 -25.65
N GLN A 390 -2.09 -4.70 -24.52
CA GLN A 390 -2.09 -3.88 -23.31
C GLN A 390 -0.65 -3.56 -22.85
N LEU A 391 0.23 -4.56 -22.79
CA LEU A 391 1.63 -4.36 -22.42
C LEU A 391 2.38 -3.44 -23.39
N GLY A 392 2.19 -3.63 -24.70
CA GLY A 392 2.80 -2.79 -25.73
C GLY A 392 2.33 -1.34 -25.68
N LEU A 393 1.03 -1.12 -25.48
CA LEU A 393 0.44 0.22 -25.38
C LEU A 393 0.93 0.98 -24.15
N HIS A 394 0.96 0.34 -22.98
CA HIS A 394 1.54 0.95 -21.77
C HIS A 394 3.04 1.24 -21.95
N ALA A 395 3.79 0.32 -22.56
CA ALA A 395 5.21 0.54 -22.85
C ALA A 395 5.46 1.75 -23.75
N LEU A 396 4.58 2.00 -24.73
CA LEU A 396 4.65 3.20 -25.55
C LEU A 396 4.24 4.45 -24.78
N ALA A 397 3.24 4.38 -23.91
CA ALA A 397 2.82 5.52 -23.10
C ALA A 397 3.94 5.99 -22.15
N ASP A 398 4.73 5.04 -21.63
CA ASP A 398 5.90 5.28 -20.79
C ASP A 398 7.18 5.62 -21.57
N SER A 399 7.14 5.57 -22.91
CA SER A 399 8.33 5.78 -23.75
C SER A 399 8.81 7.23 -23.71
N LYS A 400 10.10 7.42 -23.43
CA LYS A 400 10.78 8.72 -23.61
C LYS A 400 11.21 8.95 -25.07
N THR A 401 11.21 7.89 -25.89
CA THR A 401 11.54 7.93 -27.30
C THR A 401 10.28 8.24 -28.10
N ARG A 402 10.34 9.25 -28.98
CA ARG A 402 9.22 9.58 -29.87
C ARG A 402 9.08 8.54 -31.00
N PRO A 403 7.85 8.24 -31.45
CA PRO A 403 7.64 7.39 -32.62
C PRO A 403 8.33 7.97 -33.86
N THR A 404 8.87 7.10 -34.70
CA THR A 404 9.50 7.49 -35.98
C THR A 404 8.50 8.04 -37.00
N ASP A 405 7.25 7.54 -36.98
CA ASP A 405 6.12 8.09 -37.75
C ASP A 405 4.89 8.27 -36.84
N PRO A 406 4.69 9.48 -36.28
CA PRO A 406 3.58 9.77 -35.39
C PRO A 406 2.19 9.56 -36.00
N ARG A 407 2.01 9.75 -37.32
CA ARG A 407 0.68 9.63 -37.96
C ARG A 407 0.27 8.17 -38.04
N LYS A 408 1.17 7.31 -38.50
CA LYS A 408 0.94 5.88 -38.57
C LYS A 408 0.74 5.27 -37.18
N ALA A 409 1.52 5.73 -36.20
CA ALA A 409 1.34 5.33 -34.80
C ALA A 409 -0.04 5.74 -34.28
N LEU A 410 -0.50 6.97 -34.56
CA LEU A 410 -1.84 7.44 -34.17
C LEU A 410 -2.98 6.67 -34.85
N GLU A 411 -2.81 6.28 -36.11
CA GLU A 411 -3.79 5.47 -36.83
C GLU A 411 -3.89 4.06 -36.22
N GLN A 412 -2.75 3.42 -35.97
CA GLN A 412 -2.70 2.12 -35.33
C GLN A 412 -3.25 2.15 -33.89
N VAL A 413 -2.88 3.14 -33.08
CA VAL A 413 -3.41 3.28 -31.71
C VAL A 413 -4.91 3.57 -31.72
N GLY A 414 -5.36 4.40 -32.67
CA GLY A 414 -6.77 4.73 -32.82
C GLY A 414 -7.66 3.53 -33.13
N SER A 415 -7.15 2.48 -33.79
CA SER A 415 -7.94 1.28 -34.06
C SER A 415 -8.19 0.45 -32.79
N TYR A 416 -7.26 0.48 -31.82
CA TYR A 416 -7.41 -0.23 -30.54
C TYR A 416 -8.49 0.35 -29.62
N LEU A 417 -8.98 1.56 -29.87
CA LEU A 417 -10.15 2.12 -29.18
C LEU A 417 -11.44 1.31 -29.44
N LEU A 418 -11.47 0.54 -30.53
CA LEU A 418 -12.59 -0.32 -30.90
C LEU A 418 -12.41 -1.77 -30.43
N HIS A 419 -11.29 -2.10 -29.76
CA HIS A 419 -10.99 -3.45 -29.32
C HIS A 419 -12.02 -3.97 -28.30
N PRO A 420 -12.44 -5.25 -28.34
CA PRO A 420 -13.48 -5.76 -27.42
C PRO A 420 -13.03 -5.74 -25.95
N ASP A 421 -11.75 -5.99 -25.67
CA ASP A 421 -11.19 -5.98 -24.31
C ASP A 421 -11.00 -4.56 -23.76
N ALA A 422 -11.53 -4.30 -22.57
CA ALA A 422 -11.48 -3.00 -21.90
C ALA A 422 -10.06 -2.56 -21.54
N ARG A 423 -9.16 -3.51 -21.23
CA ARG A 423 -7.76 -3.22 -20.88
C ARG A 423 -7.01 -2.60 -22.06
N VAL A 424 -7.27 -3.12 -23.26
CA VAL A 424 -6.66 -2.61 -24.50
C VAL A 424 -7.20 -1.22 -24.83
N LYS A 425 -8.51 -1.01 -24.70
CA LYS A 425 -9.13 0.31 -24.88
C LYS A 425 -8.56 1.35 -23.93
N LEU A 426 -8.45 1.02 -22.64
CA LEU A 426 -7.93 1.91 -21.62
C LEU A 426 -6.47 2.29 -21.91
N ALA A 427 -5.61 1.30 -22.18
CA ALA A 427 -4.21 1.54 -22.52
C ALA A 427 -4.06 2.41 -23.80
N ALA A 428 -4.92 2.22 -24.79
CA ALA A 428 -4.94 3.05 -26.01
C ALA A 428 -5.36 4.50 -25.73
N VAL A 429 -6.37 4.71 -24.86
CA VAL A 429 -6.79 6.05 -24.42
C VAL A 429 -5.64 6.78 -23.73
N GLU A 430 -4.98 6.13 -22.79
CA GLU A 430 -3.85 6.71 -22.04
C GLU A 430 -2.71 7.11 -22.98
N LEU A 431 -2.35 6.24 -23.93
CA LEU A 431 -1.34 6.52 -24.94
C LEU A 431 -1.72 7.72 -25.84
N LEU A 432 -2.97 7.81 -26.29
CA LEU A 432 -3.41 8.99 -27.07
C LEU A 432 -3.31 10.29 -26.27
N GLY A 433 -3.51 10.22 -24.95
CA GLY A 433 -3.33 11.35 -24.03
C GLY A 433 -1.89 11.86 -23.91
N THR A 434 -0.89 11.08 -24.32
CA THR A 434 0.52 11.53 -24.33
C THR A 434 0.93 12.16 -25.67
N VAL A 435 0.14 11.96 -26.73
CA VAL A 435 0.42 12.47 -28.07
C VAL A 435 -0.39 13.74 -28.34
N ASN A 436 0.24 14.90 -28.12
CA ASN A 436 -0.40 16.20 -28.31
C ASN A 436 -0.73 16.50 -29.79
N SER A 437 -1.94 16.13 -30.23
CA SER A 437 -2.42 16.34 -31.60
C SER A 437 -3.94 16.47 -31.68
N GLN A 438 -4.45 17.22 -32.67
CA GLN A 438 -5.89 17.31 -32.95
C GLN A 438 -6.52 15.94 -33.28
N PRO A 439 -5.91 15.06 -34.10
CA PRO A 439 -6.43 13.72 -34.32
C PRO A 439 -6.57 12.87 -33.06
N SER A 440 -5.67 13.02 -32.07
CA SER A 440 -5.80 12.35 -30.76
C SER A 440 -7.07 12.80 -30.05
N MET A 441 -7.28 14.12 -29.96
CA MET A 441 -8.47 14.69 -29.32
C MET A 441 -9.76 14.22 -30.01
N GLU A 442 -9.83 14.30 -31.34
CA GLU A 442 -10.99 13.84 -32.13
C GLU A 442 -11.38 12.38 -31.86
N LYS A 443 -10.38 11.51 -31.68
CA LYS A 443 -10.61 10.10 -31.33
C LYS A 443 -11.06 9.90 -29.87
N LEU A 444 -10.64 10.77 -28.95
CA LEU A 444 -10.95 10.67 -27.53
C LEU A 444 -12.33 11.24 -27.16
N ARG A 445 -12.77 12.34 -27.80
CA ARG A 445 -14.05 13.01 -27.48
C ARG A 445 -15.26 12.08 -27.41
N PRO A 446 -15.48 11.14 -28.35
CA PRO A 446 -16.64 10.24 -28.29
C PRO A 446 -16.66 9.33 -27.07
N LEU A 447 -15.48 9.03 -26.49
CA LEU A 447 -15.36 8.12 -25.35
C LEU A 447 -15.86 8.73 -24.04
N LEU A 448 -16.01 10.05 -23.96
CA LEU A 448 -16.66 10.72 -22.81
C LEU A 448 -18.11 10.27 -22.61
N LEU A 449 -18.75 9.79 -23.68
CA LEU A 449 -20.13 9.27 -23.65
C LEU A 449 -20.19 7.75 -23.44
N SER A 450 -19.05 7.09 -23.18
CA SER A 450 -18.99 5.67 -22.91
C SER A 450 -19.86 5.29 -21.70
N GLY A 451 -20.55 4.15 -21.81
CA GLY A 451 -21.24 3.54 -20.66
C GLY A 451 -20.26 2.97 -19.62
N ASP A 452 -19.02 2.67 -20.03
CA ASP A 452 -17.92 2.35 -19.13
C ASP A 452 -17.34 3.65 -18.54
N LEU A 453 -17.65 3.92 -17.28
CA LEU A 453 -17.24 5.13 -16.58
C LEU A 453 -15.73 5.21 -16.36
N VAL A 454 -15.03 4.08 -16.25
CA VAL A 454 -13.56 4.07 -16.16
C VAL A 454 -12.97 4.61 -17.45
N LEU A 455 -13.45 4.10 -18.60
CA LEU A 455 -13.01 4.54 -19.91
C LEU A 455 -13.36 6.01 -20.18
N ALA A 456 -14.56 6.44 -19.79
CA ALA A 456 -14.99 7.83 -19.93
C ALA A 456 -14.11 8.79 -19.10
N THR A 457 -13.79 8.41 -17.87
CA THR A 457 -12.89 9.17 -16.99
C THR A 457 -11.46 9.22 -17.55
N ALA A 458 -10.92 8.11 -18.05
CA ALA A 458 -9.61 8.08 -18.68
C ALA A 458 -9.55 8.98 -19.93
N ALA A 459 -10.64 9.02 -20.72
CA ALA A 459 -10.75 9.94 -21.85
C ALA A 459 -10.79 11.41 -21.39
N ALA A 460 -11.52 11.73 -20.31
CA ALA A 460 -11.54 13.07 -19.71
C ALA A 460 -10.15 13.51 -19.23
N THR A 461 -9.43 12.64 -18.53
CA THR A 461 -8.04 12.89 -18.09
C THR A 461 -7.10 13.10 -19.29
N SER A 462 -7.23 12.28 -20.33
CA SER A 462 -6.41 12.39 -21.53
C SER A 462 -6.69 13.70 -22.29
N LEU A 463 -7.96 14.08 -22.45
CA LEU A 463 -8.34 15.37 -23.06
C LEU A 463 -7.89 16.57 -22.22
N SER A 464 -7.92 16.45 -20.88
CA SER A 464 -7.37 17.44 -19.96
C SER A 464 -5.87 17.67 -20.18
N LYS A 465 -5.08 16.59 -20.25
CA LYS A 465 -3.64 16.66 -20.54
C LYS A 465 -3.33 17.31 -21.89
N LEU A 466 -4.22 17.11 -22.87
CA LEU A 466 -4.14 17.69 -24.21
C LEU A 466 -4.66 19.14 -24.28
N GLY A 467 -5.26 19.66 -23.22
CA GLY A 467 -5.83 21.01 -23.17
C GLY A 467 -7.12 21.18 -23.97
N ASP A 468 -7.87 20.11 -24.24
CA ASP A 468 -9.11 20.18 -25.02
C ASP A 468 -10.29 20.74 -24.19
N LYS A 469 -10.54 22.03 -24.35
CA LYS A 469 -11.64 22.73 -23.67
C LYS A 469 -13.02 22.51 -24.32
N THR A 470 -13.09 21.87 -25.48
CA THR A 470 -14.36 21.78 -26.25
C THR A 470 -15.40 20.89 -25.59
N GLN A 471 -14.98 19.98 -24.70
CA GLN A 471 -15.86 18.98 -24.06
C GLN A 471 -16.04 19.16 -22.55
N VAL A 472 -15.72 20.34 -22.01
CA VAL A 472 -15.85 20.61 -20.57
C VAL A 472 -17.26 20.31 -20.05
N THR A 473 -18.31 20.61 -20.82
CA THR A 473 -19.69 20.29 -20.43
C THR A 473 -19.91 18.80 -20.21
N LEU A 474 -19.35 17.92 -21.05
CA LEU A 474 -19.44 16.47 -20.87
C LEU A 474 -18.63 16.01 -19.66
N ILE A 475 -17.45 16.59 -19.43
CA ILE A 475 -16.64 16.29 -18.24
C ILE A 475 -17.40 16.67 -16.96
N ARG A 476 -18.10 17.82 -16.96
CA ARG A 476 -18.98 18.22 -15.85
C ARG A 476 -20.13 17.23 -15.63
N GLN A 477 -20.74 16.71 -16.70
CA GLN A 477 -21.75 15.65 -16.60
C GLN A 477 -21.19 14.35 -16.02
N LEU A 478 -19.96 13.95 -16.38
CA LEU A 478 -19.28 12.82 -15.73
C LEU A 478 -19.07 13.07 -14.23
N GLY A 479 -18.73 14.31 -13.86
CA GLY A 479 -18.59 14.73 -12.46
C GLY A 479 -19.84 14.48 -11.61
N GLN A 480 -21.04 14.56 -12.20
CA GLN A 480 -22.29 14.27 -11.48
C GLN A 480 -22.44 12.79 -11.09
N LYS A 481 -21.68 11.88 -11.72
CA LYS A 481 -21.71 10.43 -11.44
C LYS A 481 -20.71 10.00 -10.37
N VAL A 482 -19.80 10.89 -9.94
CA VAL A 482 -18.74 10.60 -8.97
C VAL A 482 -19.29 10.18 -7.60
N SER A 483 -20.48 10.64 -7.24
CA SER A 483 -21.15 10.19 -6.01
C SER A 483 -21.50 8.69 -6.00
N ALA A 484 -21.71 8.09 -7.18
CA ALA A 484 -21.94 6.65 -7.32
C ALA A 484 -20.64 5.84 -7.42
N GLN A 485 -19.54 6.45 -7.87
CA GLN A 485 -18.22 5.84 -8.00
C GLN A 485 -17.14 6.83 -7.55
N ALA A 486 -16.91 6.88 -6.23
CA ALA A 486 -16.03 7.85 -5.59
C ALA A 486 -14.57 7.76 -6.09
N ASP A 487 -14.13 6.61 -6.59
CA ASP A 487 -12.77 6.37 -7.09
C ASP A 487 -12.45 7.18 -8.34
N LEU A 488 -13.47 7.64 -9.08
CA LEU A 488 -13.30 8.46 -10.28
C LEU A 488 -13.07 9.95 -9.95
N ALA A 489 -13.30 10.37 -8.71
CA ALA A 489 -13.28 11.78 -8.32
C ALA A 489 -11.94 12.48 -8.59
N PRO A 490 -10.76 11.90 -8.25
CA PRO A 490 -9.49 12.59 -8.44
C PRO A 490 -9.25 12.99 -9.90
N ALA A 491 -9.46 12.04 -10.82
CA ALA A 491 -9.25 12.23 -12.24
C ALA A 491 -10.20 13.28 -12.85
N ILE A 492 -11.48 13.29 -12.42
CA ILE A 492 -12.47 14.25 -12.93
C ILE A 492 -12.24 15.64 -12.33
N ALA A 493 -11.93 15.75 -11.03
CA ALA A 493 -11.65 17.03 -10.38
C ALA A 493 -10.42 17.72 -11.00
N GLU A 494 -9.35 16.96 -11.25
CA GLU A 494 -8.16 17.47 -11.94
C GLU A 494 -8.49 17.94 -13.36
N ALA A 495 -9.28 17.16 -14.10
CA ALA A 495 -9.71 17.53 -15.45
C ALA A 495 -10.53 18.83 -15.48
N LEU A 496 -11.48 18.99 -14.55
CA LEU A 496 -12.28 20.22 -14.41
C LEU A 496 -11.40 21.41 -14.04
N ALA A 497 -10.53 21.27 -13.03
CA ALA A 497 -9.65 22.36 -12.61
C ALA A 497 -8.70 22.82 -13.73
N THR A 498 -8.22 21.88 -14.54
CA THR A 498 -7.29 22.19 -15.64
C THR A 498 -7.98 22.85 -16.82
N LEU A 499 -9.15 22.36 -17.23
CA LEU A 499 -9.81 22.79 -18.47
C LEU A 499 -10.79 23.96 -18.28
N ASP A 500 -11.57 23.92 -17.20
CA ASP A 500 -12.68 24.84 -16.91
C ASP A 500 -12.27 25.94 -15.92
N GLY A 501 -11.16 25.77 -15.20
CA GLY A 501 -10.57 26.84 -14.40
C GLY A 501 -11.50 27.37 -13.32
N LYS A 502 -11.80 28.67 -13.34
CA LYS A 502 -12.57 29.34 -12.29
C LYS A 502 -14.05 28.94 -12.31
N GLU A 503 -14.56 28.56 -13.47
CA GLU A 503 -15.93 28.12 -13.67
C GLU A 503 -16.23 26.80 -12.94
N ALA A 504 -15.21 25.94 -12.73
CA ALA A 504 -15.35 24.69 -11.98
C ALA A 504 -15.43 24.88 -10.45
N VAL A 505 -15.15 26.07 -9.93
CA VAL A 505 -15.07 26.31 -8.47
C VAL A 505 -16.37 25.96 -7.78
N GLY A 506 -17.52 26.38 -8.32
CA GLY A 506 -18.83 26.09 -7.71
C GLY A 506 -19.17 24.60 -7.68
N ASP A 507 -18.82 23.86 -8.74
CA ASP A 507 -19.02 22.40 -8.81
C ASP A 507 -18.18 21.69 -7.73
N LEU A 508 -16.89 22.06 -7.63
CA LEU A 508 -15.95 21.47 -6.68
C LEU A 508 -16.26 21.86 -5.23
N GLU A 509 -16.76 23.07 -4.98
CA GLU A 509 -17.22 23.46 -3.64
C GLU A 509 -18.41 22.60 -3.18
N GLY A 510 -19.31 22.22 -4.10
CA GLY A 510 -20.37 21.27 -3.81
C GLY A 510 -19.85 19.89 -3.40
N TRP A 511 -18.74 19.43 -4.01
CA TRP A 511 -18.13 18.14 -3.70
C TRP A 511 -17.52 18.07 -2.29
N LEU A 512 -17.17 19.21 -1.67
CA LEU A 512 -16.70 19.26 -0.29
C LEU A 512 -17.76 18.78 0.72
N GLN A 513 -19.03 18.70 0.32
CA GLN A 513 -20.13 18.18 1.16
C GLN A 513 -20.44 16.70 0.89
N SER A 514 -19.68 16.03 0.02
CA SER A 514 -19.88 14.61 -0.30
C SER A 514 -19.66 13.73 0.94
N PRO A 515 -20.47 12.66 1.14
CA PRO A 515 -20.20 11.69 2.21
C PRO A 515 -18.89 10.90 1.97
N HIS A 516 -18.42 10.82 0.73
CA HIS A 516 -17.20 10.08 0.38
C HIS A 516 -15.94 10.94 0.55
N ALA A 517 -15.00 10.47 1.38
CA ALA A 517 -13.76 11.20 1.66
C ALA A 517 -12.91 11.44 0.40
N ALA A 518 -12.79 10.44 -0.50
CA ALA A 518 -12.05 10.58 -1.75
C ALA A 518 -12.58 11.70 -2.66
N VAL A 519 -13.91 11.89 -2.70
CA VAL A 519 -14.56 12.97 -3.47
C VAL A 519 -14.24 14.33 -2.88
N ARG A 520 -14.35 14.46 -1.56
CA ARG A 520 -14.00 15.69 -0.85
C ARG A 520 -12.52 16.04 -1.02
N GLN A 521 -11.65 15.03 -0.97
CA GLN A 521 -10.20 15.20 -1.15
C GLN A 521 -9.87 15.73 -2.55
N ALA A 522 -10.38 15.06 -3.57
CA ALA A 522 -10.19 15.46 -4.96
C ALA A 522 -10.62 16.92 -5.19
N ALA A 523 -11.76 17.31 -4.61
CA ALA A 523 -12.24 18.67 -4.67
C ALA A 523 -11.34 19.67 -3.93
N ALA A 524 -10.90 19.35 -2.72
CA ALA A 524 -10.01 20.21 -1.94
C ALA A 524 -8.66 20.43 -2.63
N GLU A 525 -8.07 19.39 -3.22
CA GLU A 525 -6.82 19.47 -3.98
C GLU A 525 -7.00 20.34 -5.25
N ALA A 526 -8.05 20.07 -6.02
CA ALA A 526 -8.38 20.85 -7.22
C ALA A 526 -8.63 22.33 -6.89
N LEU A 527 -9.43 22.62 -5.85
CA LEU A 527 -9.69 23.98 -5.39
C LEU A 527 -8.44 24.67 -4.85
N SER A 528 -7.53 23.94 -4.21
CA SER A 528 -6.27 24.50 -3.73
C SER A 528 -5.41 25.00 -4.89
N THR A 529 -5.32 24.22 -5.97
CA THR A 529 -4.65 24.64 -7.21
C THR A 529 -5.32 25.86 -7.83
N LEU A 530 -6.65 25.87 -7.92
CA LEU A 530 -7.41 26.97 -8.53
C LEU A 530 -7.35 28.28 -7.73
N LYS A 531 -7.38 28.20 -6.40
CA LYS A 531 -7.39 29.36 -5.50
C LYS A 531 -5.98 29.85 -5.14
N GLY A 532 -4.96 29.03 -5.34
CA GLY A 532 -3.57 29.32 -4.95
C GLY A 532 -3.35 29.31 -3.44
N SER A 533 -4.29 28.77 -2.67
CA SER A 533 -4.25 28.65 -1.22
C SER A 533 -4.79 27.30 -0.79
N ALA A 534 -4.31 26.76 0.33
CA ALA A 534 -4.76 25.45 0.80
C ALA A 534 -6.25 25.47 1.16
N VAL A 535 -7.02 24.59 0.52
CA VAL A 535 -8.40 24.29 0.85
C VAL A 535 -8.42 22.96 1.59
N THR A 536 -9.18 22.90 2.69
CA THR A 536 -9.38 21.67 3.44
C THR A 536 -10.83 21.24 3.34
N ALA A 537 -11.07 19.93 3.39
CA ALA A 537 -12.40 19.37 3.45
C ALA A 537 -12.72 18.95 4.87
N GLU A 538 -13.84 19.44 5.41
CA GLU A 538 -14.34 18.98 6.69
C GLU A 538 -14.83 17.53 6.63
N ARG A 539 -14.93 16.90 7.79
CA ARG A 539 -15.51 15.57 7.95
C ARG A 539 -17.02 15.64 7.75
N VAL A 540 -17.52 14.82 6.84
CA VAL A 540 -18.96 14.61 6.63
C VAL A 540 -19.32 13.21 7.11
N GLU A 541 -20.41 13.07 7.85
CA GLU A 541 -20.89 11.77 8.32
C GLU A 541 -21.42 10.95 7.15
N ALA A 542 -21.11 9.66 7.11
CA ALA A 542 -21.71 8.76 6.15
C ALA A 542 -23.20 8.53 6.49
N PRO A 543 -24.07 8.41 5.47
CA PRO A 543 -25.50 8.22 5.68
C PRO A 543 -25.77 6.90 6.42
N ALA A 544 -26.84 6.86 7.21
CA ALA A 544 -27.22 5.68 7.98
C ALA A 544 -27.55 4.44 7.09
N SER A 545 -27.86 4.68 5.81
CA SER A 545 -28.11 3.65 4.79
C SER A 545 -26.85 3.00 4.20
N ALA A 546 -25.64 3.44 4.59
CA ALA A 546 -24.40 2.83 4.13
C ALA A 546 -24.33 1.34 4.46
N THR A 547 -23.80 0.54 3.54
CA THR A 547 -23.72 -0.92 3.65
C THR A 547 -22.96 -1.35 4.90
N LYS A 548 -23.60 -2.18 5.75
CA LYS A 548 -23.00 -2.73 6.96
C LYS A 548 -22.56 -4.18 6.72
N PHE A 549 -21.26 -4.45 6.77
CA PHE A 549 -20.71 -5.80 6.64
C PHE A 549 -20.50 -6.44 8.01
N GLN A 550 -21.16 -7.55 8.32
CA GLN A 550 -20.96 -8.19 9.62
C GLN A 550 -19.56 -8.82 9.71
N ALA A 551 -19.01 -8.86 10.92
CA ALA A 551 -17.78 -9.59 11.18
C ALA A 551 -17.97 -11.08 10.83
N PRO A 552 -16.99 -11.73 10.20
CA PRO A 552 -17.07 -13.16 9.92
C PRO A 552 -16.86 -13.97 11.21
N PRO A 553 -17.07 -15.30 11.21
CA PRO A 553 -16.82 -16.17 12.37
C PRO A 553 -15.40 -16.03 12.93
N ALA A 554 -15.22 -16.28 14.24
CA ALA A 554 -13.99 -15.98 15.00
C ALA A 554 -12.69 -16.67 14.52
N ASN A 555 -12.76 -17.60 13.55
CA ASN A 555 -11.61 -18.26 12.92
C ASN A 555 -11.82 -18.35 11.41
N ALA A 556 -12.34 -17.29 10.79
CA ALA A 556 -12.59 -17.29 9.36
C ALA A 556 -11.28 -17.29 8.57
N HIS A 557 -11.20 -18.19 7.58
CA HIS A 557 -10.10 -18.27 6.62
C HIS A 557 -10.62 -18.15 5.19
N LEU A 558 -9.73 -17.72 4.30
CA LEU A 558 -9.91 -17.78 2.86
C LEU A 558 -8.87 -18.74 2.27
N ILE A 559 -9.35 -19.75 1.52
CA ILE A 559 -8.48 -20.63 0.73
C ILE A 559 -8.51 -20.10 -0.70
N VAL A 560 -7.41 -19.50 -1.14
CA VAL A 560 -7.27 -18.95 -2.49
C VAL A 560 -6.65 -20.03 -3.37
N VAL A 561 -7.43 -20.54 -4.32
CA VAL A 561 -6.99 -21.57 -5.27
C VAL A 561 -6.55 -20.87 -6.55
N THR A 562 -5.29 -21.06 -6.93
CA THR A 562 -4.69 -20.45 -8.13
C THR A 562 -4.21 -21.52 -9.10
N GLU A 563 -3.82 -21.12 -10.29
CA GLU A 563 -3.16 -22.00 -11.26
C GLU A 563 -1.78 -22.52 -10.80
N LYS A 564 -1.19 -21.89 -9.78
CA LYS A 564 0.13 -22.25 -9.25
C LYS A 564 0.09 -23.02 -7.93
N GLY A 565 -1.11 -23.25 -7.39
CA GLY A 565 -1.31 -23.88 -6.09
C GLY A 565 -2.35 -23.13 -5.26
N GLU A 566 -2.60 -23.61 -4.05
CA GLU A 566 -3.48 -22.95 -3.08
C GLU A 566 -2.66 -22.31 -1.96
N PHE A 567 -3.16 -21.18 -1.44
CA PHE A 567 -2.65 -20.58 -0.21
C PHE A 567 -3.81 -20.22 0.72
N GLU A 568 -3.53 -20.24 2.03
CA GLU A 568 -4.52 -20.05 3.09
C GLU A 568 -4.29 -18.74 3.82
N VAL A 569 -5.33 -17.92 3.92
CA VAL A 569 -5.34 -16.63 4.61
C VAL A 569 -6.16 -16.74 5.88
N ALA A 570 -5.56 -16.47 7.04
CA ALA A 570 -6.29 -16.23 8.28
C ALA A 570 -6.77 -14.78 8.33
N LEU A 571 -8.07 -14.55 8.57
CA LEU A 571 -8.64 -13.21 8.62
C LEU A 571 -8.49 -12.57 10.00
N TYR A 572 -8.18 -11.28 10.04
CA TYR A 572 -8.10 -10.45 11.24
C TYR A 572 -9.49 -9.94 11.63
N VAL A 573 -10.32 -10.86 12.11
CA VAL A 573 -11.75 -10.64 12.37
C VAL A 573 -12.02 -9.59 13.45
N ASN A 574 -11.07 -9.36 14.36
CA ASN A 574 -11.20 -8.39 15.45
C ASN A 574 -10.61 -7.02 15.07
N GLU A 575 -9.50 -7.02 14.33
CA GLU A 575 -8.78 -5.82 13.94
C GLU A 575 -9.43 -5.11 12.75
N ALA A 576 -9.97 -5.87 11.80
CA ALA A 576 -10.65 -5.39 10.59
C ALA A 576 -11.95 -6.17 10.29
N PRO A 577 -12.96 -6.11 11.19
CA PRO A 577 -14.19 -6.89 11.09
C PRO A 577 -14.98 -6.63 9.81
N ARG A 578 -15.11 -5.37 9.38
CA ARG A 578 -15.91 -5.02 8.18
C ARG A 578 -15.20 -5.48 6.91
N THR A 579 -13.89 -5.28 6.83
CA THR A 579 -13.05 -5.64 5.68
C THR A 579 -12.96 -7.17 5.54
N SER A 580 -12.72 -7.87 6.65
CA SER A 580 -12.73 -9.33 6.71
C SER A 580 -14.10 -9.90 6.33
N GLY A 581 -15.18 -9.31 6.85
CA GLY A 581 -16.55 -9.72 6.54
C GLY A 581 -16.90 -9.52 5.07
N ASN A 582 -16.51 -8.39 4.49
CA ASN A 582 -16.67 -8.12 3.06
C ASN A 582 -15.92 -9.15 2.21
N ALA A 583 -14.64 -9.41 2.49
CA ALA A 583 -13.86 -10.40 1.75
C ALA A 583 -14.45 -11.82 1.87
N PHE A 584 -14.89 -12.19 3.07
CA PHE A 584 -15.54 -13.48 3.35
C PHE A 584 -16.85 -13.67 2.58
N GLU A 585 -17.71 -12.65 2.54
CA GLU A 585 -18.97 -12.69 1.81
C GLU A 585 -18.78 -12.66 0.29
N LEU A 586 -17.79 -11.90 -0.22
CA LEU A 586 -17.43 -11.93 -1.65
C LEU A 586 -16.93 -13.32 -2.06
N ALA A 587 -16.11 -13.97 -1.23
CA ALA A 587 -15.66 -15.34 -1.46
C ALA A 587 -16.83 -16.33 -1.48
N LYS A 588 -17.77 -16.25 -0.52
CA LYS A 588 -18.98 -17.10 -0.51
C LYS A 588 -19.86 -16.93 -1.75
N LYS A 589 -19.89 -15.74 -2.33
CA LYS A 589 -20.63 -15.44 -3.57
C LYS A 589 -19.88 -15.88 -4.83
N GLY A 590 -18.66 -16.43 -4.71
CA GLY A 590 -17.83 -16.82 -5.84
C GLY A 590 -17.29 -15.64 -6.65
N PHE A 591 -17.26 -14.42 -6.06
CA PHE A 591 -16.88 -13.18 -6.76
C PHE A 591 -15.49 -13.27 -7.39
N PHE A 592 -14.55 -13.95 -6.73
CA PHE A 592 -13.15 -14.03 -7.15
C PHE A 592 -12.87 -15.09 -8.22
N LYS A 593 -13.88 -15.84 -8.66
CA LYS A 593 -13.72 -16.93 -9.64
C LYS A 593 -13.25 -16.39 -10.98
N ASN A 594 -12.16 -16.97 -11.50
CA ASN A 594 -11.50 -16.61 -12.76
C ASN A 594 -10.98 -15.17 -12.83
N LEU A 595 -10.85 -14.47 -11.70
CA LEU A 595 -10.15 -13.18 -11.67
C LEU A 595 -8.64 -13.39 -11.78
N THR A 596 -7.90 -12.33 -12.08
CA THR A 596 -6.44 -12.39 -12.23
C THR A 596 -5.71 -11.63 -11.13
N PHE A 597 -4.47 -12.03 -10.88
CA PHE A 597 -3.47 -11.16 -10.28
C PHE A 597 -2.96 -10.20 -11.36
N HIS A 598 -3.67 -9.08 -11.53
CA HIS A 598 -3.42 -8.11 -12.59
C HIS A 598 -2.20 -7.23 -12.33
N ARG A 599 -1.65 -7.23 -11.11
CA ARG A 599 -0.46 -6.47 -10.75
C ARG A 599 0.45 -7.26 -9.82
N VAL A 600 1.68 -7.49 -10.26
CA VAL A 600 2.73 -8.14 -9.48
C VAL A 600 3.98 -7.27 -9.47
N VAL A 601 4.41 -6.86 -8.28
CA VAL A 601 5.63 -6.09 -8.09
C VAL A 601 6.60 -6.91 -7.21
N PRO A 602 7.70 -7.42 -7.78
CA PRO A 602 8.68 -8.21 -7.04
C PRO A 602 9.24 -7.48 -5.82
N ASP A 603 9.42 -8.21 -4.70
CA ASP A 603 9.83 -7.67 -3.39
C ASP A 603 8.89 -6.58 -2.84
N PHE A 604 7.62 -6.62 -3.23
CA PHE A 604 6.60 -5.69 -2.75
C PHE A 604 5.28 -6.40 -2.48
N VAL A 605 4.44 -6.54 -3.51
CA VAL A 605 3.09 -7.07 -3.39
C VAL A 605 2.63 -7.79 -4.65
N VAL A 606 1.75 -8.77 -4.45
CA VAL A 606 0.91 -9.40 -5.49
C VAL A 606 -0.52 -8.92 -5.26
N GLN A 607 -1.15 -8.31 -6.26
CA GLN A 607 -2.48 -7.70 -6.17
C GLN A 607 -3.47 -8.36 -7.13
N GLY A 608 -4.66 -8.65 -6.62
CA GLY A 608 -5.77 -9.28 -7.33
C GLY A 608 -7.13 -8.82 -6.82
N GLY A 609 -8.20 -9.49 -7.26
CA GLY A 609 -9.58 -9.15 -6.84
C GLY A 609 -10.25 -8.03 -7.63
N ASP A 610 -9.67 -7.68 -8.79
CA ASP A 610 -10.26 -6.73 -9.75
C ASP A 610 -11.06 -7.50 -10.82
N PRO A 611 -12.39 -7.29 -10.95
CA PRO A 611 -13.21 -7.92 -12.00
C PRO A 611 -12.89 -7.44 -13.42
N ARG A 612 -12.18 -6.32 -13.58
CA ARG A 612 -11.81 -5.75 -14.90
C ARG A 612 -10.39 -6.12 -15.34
N ALA A 613 -9.55 -6.56 -14.39
CA ALA A 613 -8.13 -6.81 -14.58
C ALA A 613 -7.34 -5.60 -15.15
N ASP A 614 -7.84 -4.38 -14.97
CA ASP A 614 -7.23 -3.12 -15.40
C ASP A 614 -6.86 -2.21 -14.22
N GLY A 615 -7.06 -2.67 -12.99
CA GLY A 615 -6.81 -1.96 -11.73
C GLY A 615 -7.96 -1.06 -11.26
N ASN A 616 -9.01 -0.88 -12.07
CA ASN A 616 -10.07 0.12 -11.82
C ASN A 616 -11.44 -0.50 -11.50
N GLY A 617 -11.54 -1.83 -11.35
CA GLY A 617 -12.79 -2.49 -11.00
C GLY A 617 -12.97 -2.73 -9.51
N GLY A 618 -14.22 -2.99 -9.14
CA GLY A 618 -14.62 -3.25 -7.76
C GLY A 618 -15.99 -3.92 -7.67
N PRO A 619 -16.50 -4.16 -6.45
CA PRO A 619 -17.74 -4.90 -6.22
C PRO A 619 -19.00 -4.04 -6.40
N GLY A 620 -18.86 -2.80 -6.89
CA GLY A 620 -19.97 -1.84 -7.08
C GLY A 620 -20.28 -0.98 -5.86
N TYR A 621 -19.46 -1.05 -4.81
CA TYR A 621 -19.54 -0.22 -3.61
C TYR A 621 -18.13 -0.05 -3.02
N THR A 622 -17.98 0.91 -2.10
CA THR A 622 -16.76 1.06 -1.30
C THR A 622 -16.98 0.73 0.17
N ILE A 623 -15.91 0.36 0.84
CA ILE A 623 -15.83 0.16 2.29
C ILE A 623 -14.77 1.09 2.89
N ARG A 624 -15.03 1.46 4.14
CA ARG A 624 -14.15 2.32 4.92
C ARG A 624 -12.85 1.59 5.30
N CYS A 625 -11.79 2.34 5.57
CA CYS A 625 -10.55 1.80 6.14
C CYS A 625 -10.71 1.40 7.62
N GLU A 626 -10.04 0.32 8.02
CA GLU A 626 -9.94 -0.22 9.39
C GLU A 626 -8.46 -0.38 9.78
N VAL A 627 -7.68 0.69 9.60
CA VAL A 627 -6.25 0.73 9.94
C VAL A 627 -6.03 0.28 11.38
N ASN A 628 -5.07 -0.60 11.61
CA ASN A 628 -4.83 -1.22 12.91
C ASN A 628 -3.33 -1.40 13.20
N HIS A 629 -3.01 -2.02 14.33
CA HIS A 629 -1.65 -2.19 14.84
C HIS A 629 -0.83 -3.31 14.16
N LYS A 630 -1.43 -4.11 13.27
CA LYS A 630 -0.71 -5.18 12.56
C LYS A 630 0.21 -4.56 11.51
N PRO A 631 1.54 -4.74 11.60
CA PRO A 631 2.47 -4.22 10.60
C PRO A 631 2.38 -5.04 9.32
N TYR A 632 2.71 -4.42 8.19
CA TYR A 632 2.89 -5.12 6.92
C TYR A 632 4.23 -5.87 6.91
N ALA A 633 4.29 -7.02 7.58
CA ALA A 633 5.35 -8.01 7.38
C ALA A 633 5.22 -8.69 6.01
N ARG A 634 6.15 -9.57 5.62
CA ARG A 634 5.92 -10.55 4.54
C ARG A 634 4.77 -11.46 4.96
N ASN A 635 3.87 -11.80 4.02
CA ASN A 635 2.66 -12.64 4.17
C ASN A 635 1.36 -11.91 4.53
N VAL A 636 1.40 -10.60 4.72
CA VAL A 636 0.24 -9.84 5.18
C VAL A 636 -0.68 -9.49 4.02
N VAL A 637 -2.00 -9.65 4.23
CA VAL A 637 -3.04 -9.32 3.26
C VAL A 637 -3.62 -7.93 3.58
N GLY A 638 -3.50 -7.02 2.62
CA GLY A 638 -3.98 -5.65 2.69
C GLY A 638 -5.08 -5.35 1.68
N MET A 639 -5.98 -4.45 2.04
CA MET A 639 -7.01 -3.93 1.14
C MET A 639 -6.40 -2.89 0.20
N ALA A 640 -6.57 -3.05 -1.12
CA ALA A 640 -6.15 -2.05 -2.09
C ALA A 640 -7.12 -0.86 -2.05
N LEU A 641 -6.58 0.36 -2.20
CA LEU A 641 -7.31 1.61 -2.05
C LEU A 641 -6.92 2.59 -3.15
N SER A 642 -7.92 3.29 -3.72
CA SER A 642 -7.73 4.44 -4.61
C SER A 642 -7.75 5.79 -3.86
N GLY A 643 -7.84 5.75 -2.54
CA GLY A 643 -8.04 6.90 -1.65
C GLY A 643 -8.54 6.47 -0.27
N LYS A 644 -8.83 7.41 0.63
CA LYS A 644 -9.45 7.04 1.91
C LYS A 644 -10.87 6.51 1.69
N ASP A 645 -11.16 5.39 2.36
CA ASP A 645 -12.49 4.77 2.40
C ASP A 645 -13.01 4.31 1.01
N THR A 646 -12.08 3.84 0.17
CA THR A 646 -12.32 3.29 -1.18
C THR A 646 -12.00 1.80 -1.29
N GLY A 647 -11.92 1.10 -0.16
CA GLY A 647 -11.73 -0.36 -0.19
C GLY A 647 -12.90 -1.05 -0.88
N GLY A 648 -12.69 -2.26 -1.39
CA GLY A 648 -13.73 -2.99 -2.11
C GLY A 648 -13.41 -4.47 -2.20
N SER A 649 -13.17 -4.96 -3.41
CA SER A 649 -12.82 -6.37 -3.66
C SER A 649 -11.34 -6.59 -3.89
N GLN A 650 -10.60 -5.54 -4.26
CA GLN A 650 -9.18 -5.66 -4.57
C GLN A 650 -8.35 -5.82 -3.30
N PHE A 651 -7.47 -6.81 -3.28
CA PHE A 651 -6.56 -7.07 -2.17
C PHE A 651 -5.15 -7.30 -2.70
N PHE A 652 -4.18 -7.15 -1.82
CA PHE A 652 -2.80 -7.48 -2.10
C PHE A 652 -2.20 -8.34 -0.99
N VAL A 653 -1.22 -9.16 -1.34
CA VAL A 653 -0.42 -9.94 -0.39
C VAL A 653 1.03 -9.45 -0.47
N THR A 654 1.64 -9.12 0.66
CA THR A 654 3.03 -8.68 0.73
C THR A 654 4.01 -9.85 0.59
N THR A 655 5.03 -9.68 -0.25
CA THR A 655 6.12 -10.66 -0.41
C THR A 655 7.36 -10.30 0.42
N ALA A 656 7.38 -9.11 1.00
CA ALA A 656 8.41 -8.60 1.91
C ALA A 656 7.81 -7.56 2.86
N ALA A 657 8.50 -7.22 3.94
CA ALA A 657 8.04 -6.21 4.89
C ALA A 657 7.92 -4.81 4.24
N GLN A 658 6.80 -4.11 4.46
CA GLN A 658 6.46 -2.80 3.89
C GLN A 658 6.07 -1.76 4.94
N PRO A 659 7.02 -1.26 5.77
CA PRO A 659 6.72 -0.34 6.89
C PRO A 659 6.01 0.96 6.48
N HIS A 660 6.14 1.38 5.23
CA HIS A 660 5.48 2.58 4.72
C HIS A 660 3.99 2.41 4.41
N LEU A 661 3.48 1.19 4.39
CA LEU A 661 2.05 0.91 4.25
C LEU A 661 1.34 0.94 5.62
N ASP A 662 2.10 0.77 6.71
CA ASP A 662 1.58 0.82 8.08
C ASP A 662 0.91 2.16 8.34
N GLY A 663 -0.29 2.12 8.92
CA GLY A 663 -1.07 3.33 9.18
C GLY A 663 -1.81 3.90 7.96
N ARG A 664 -1.58 3.38 6.75
CA ARG A 664 -2.19 3.88 5.50
C ARG A 664 -3.22 2.92 4.89
N TYR A 665 -2.94 1.62 4.97
CA TYR A 665 -3.80 0.58 4.39
C TYR A 665 -4.34 -0.36 5.46
N THR A 666 -5.52 -0.92 5.23
CA THR A 666 -6.14 -1.88 6.16
C THR A 666 -5.51 -3.27 5.99
N THR A 667 -4.80 -3.74 7.00
CA THR A 667 -4.42 -5.15 7.14
C THR A 667 -5.62 -5.94 7.62
N PHE A 668 -6.04 -6.97 6.87
CA PHE A 668 -7.25 -7.74 7.19
C PHE A 668 -7.03 -9.27 7.20
N GLY A 669 -5.80 -9.72 6.97
CA GLY A 669 -5.41 -11.10 7.18
C GLY A 669 -3.93 -11.35 6.98
N GLU A 670 -3.52 -12.61 7.12
CA GLU A 670 -2.17 -13.09 6.84
C GLU A 670 -2.21 -14.47 6.18
N VAL A 671 -1.26 -14.71 5.27
CA VAL A 671 -1.03 -16.02 4.68
C VAL A 671 -0.34 -16.92 5.70
N ILE A 672 -1.05 -17.94 6.16
CA ILE A 672 -0.55 -18.92 7.14
C ILE A 672 0.00 -20.19 6.50
N ARG A 673 -0.35 -20.46 5.23
CA ARG A 673 0.17 -21.58 4.41
C ARG A 673 0.23 -21.17 2.94
N GLY A 674 1.25 -21.63 2.21
CA GLY A 674 1.36 -21.39 0.76
C GLY A 674 2.00 -20.06 0.37
N GLN A 675 2.86 -19.46 1.21
CA GLN A 675 3.56 -18.21 0.88
C GLN A 675 4.45 -18.39 -0.36
N GLU A 676 5.03 -19.57 -0.55
CA GLU A 676 5.81 -19.95 -1.74
C GLU A 676 4.97 -19.92 -3.03
N VAL A 677 3.66 -20.19 -2.95
CA VAL A 677 2.73 -20.04 -4.08
C VAL A 677 2.59 -18.56 -4.41
N VAL A 678 2.40 -17.70 -3.39
CA VAL A 678 2.32 -16.24 -3.57
C VAL A 678 3.60 -15.70 -4.22
N ASP A 679 4.76 -16.14 -3.74
CA ASP A 679 6.06 -15.73 -4.29
C ASP A 679 6.28 -16.16 -5.75
N ALA A 680 5.59 -17.23 -6.18
CA ALA A 680 5.64 -17.74 -7.54
C ALA A 680 4.64 -17.08 -8.50
N LEU A 681 3.70 -16.26 -8.01
CA LEU A 681 2.70 -15.59 -8.86
C LEU A 681 3.33 -14.56 -9.79
N LEU A 682 2.90 -14.55 -11.05
CA LEU A 682 3.22 -13.55 -12.06
C LEU A 682 1.94 -12.85 -12.52
N GLU A 683 2.09 -11.70 -13.19
CA GLU A 683 0.94 -10.94 -13.68
C GLU A 683 0.08 -11.79 -14.65
N GLY A 684 -1.24 -11.77 -14.48
CA GLY A 684 -2.17 -12.55 -15.30
C GLY A 684 -2.36 -14.01 -14.86
N ASP A 685 -1.69 -14.46 -13.79
CA ASP A 685 -2.08 -15.71 -13.14
C ASP A 685 -3.49 -15.63 -12.58
N ARG A 686 -4.25 -16.72 -12.74
CA ARG A 686 -5.67 -16.75 -12.39
C ARG A 686 -5.92 -17.27 -10.98
N ILE A 687 -6.86 -16.61 -10.33
CA ILE A 687 -7.60 -17.10 -9.17
C ILE A 687 -8.71 -18.00 -9.72
N LEU A 688 -8.59 -19.30 -9.51
CA LEU A 688 -9.59 -20.26 -9.94
C LEU A 688 -10.85 -20.15 -9.09
N GLU A 689 -10.67 -20.01 -7.77
CA GLU A 689 -11.74 -19.72 -6.82
C GLU A 689 -11.17 -19.29 -5.47
N VAL A 690 -12.01 -18.71 -4.62
CA VAL A 690 -11.70 -18.43 -3.21
C VAL A 690 -12.78 -19.06 -2.35
N ARG A 691 -12.39 -19.97 -1.45
CA ARG A 691 -13.31 -20.66 -0.55
C ARG A 691 -13.26 -20.02 0.83
N ALA A 692 -14.42 -19.67 1.37
CA ALA A 692 -14.56 -19.15 2.72
C ALA A 692 -14.85 -20.30 3.72
N THR A 693 -14.07 -20.42 4.78
CA THR A 693 -14.22 -21.49 5.79
C THR A 693 -14.13 -20.93 7.22
N PRO A 694 -14.94 -21.45 8.17
CA PRO A 694 -14.91 -21.04 9.58
C PRO A 694 -13.83 -21.76 10.42
N ALA A 695 -13.05 -22.68 9.85
CA ALA A 695 -11.96 -23.39 10.54
C ALA A 695 -10.84 -23.83 9.55
N PRO A 696 -9.58 -23.96 10.00
CA PRO A 696 -8.50 -24.45 9.15
C PRO A 696 -8.73 -25.91 8.74
N ARG A 697 -8.20 -26.32 7.58
CA ARG A 697 -8.13 -27.74 7.25
C ARG A 697 -7.08 -28.39 8.16
N GLY A 698 -7.55 -29.35 8.97
CA GLY A 698 -6.75 -30.17 9.87
C GLY A 698 -5.57 -30.84 9.17
#